data_AF-A0A8X6LBC2-F1
#
_entry.id   AF-A0A8X6LBC2-F1
#
_cell.length_a   1.000
_cell.length_b   1.000
_cell.length_c   1.000
_cell.angle_alpha   90.00
_cell.angle_beta   90.00
_cell.angle_gamma   90.00
#
_symmetry.space_group_name_H-M   'P 1'
#
loop_
_entity.id
_entity.type
_entity.pdbx_description
1 polymer ?
#
loop_
_entity_poly.entity_id
_entity_poly.type
_entity_poly.pdbx_seq_one_letter_code
_entity_poly.pdbx_strand_id
1 'polypeptide(L)'
;MKYYSGLDVSLKETFISIVDEKGKIVKEEVVASESDAIAKCLLDQDKRYEVIGIESGQLSISMCKELRSFGLPVVCVDARHMAAALSARINKNDKNDARGIAQMMRVGLYKEVLVKSDESCQIKVALGSRRQLICSKQQIFGTIRGLLKIHGIKLGKRSKFETFALRIQETINNVDEISRSSIEALLHSLKTIEESIRKLDKILSEQGRKDEDCKLLTTVPGVGVIVAMTYKAAIDDPYRFETSYTVGAYMGLSPRQYASGEVDRHGSISKMGPMECRSMLYEAAQVLLTISRKNFKLRSWGLKLAKKKGMKKAIVAVARKLAVIMHRISTGSGVTLLHEAAFYGHVGVAELLIEHGATVDAKDRHNFTPLMYASAQGNSVMVELLLQKKADLYLQNNNGETALHSAADHGCFDTAFILISAAKDKEKYVNTQSRHVGTALHIIAYNREINEGHKKLTKLLLDNGTSPYLENDLIINAPQDTFWKGNSLSIAKKRGNKEFLELMASWGYSLTINDTPSNSNKSNTALQNTKGSKWPVIAASALAIAGIISGVAVAVYLEMLAVGIAVGACCLFAALIIYCCNRSSSSLEGSNVVPVDNGKLVEQQNVTKRESYCRHSKFINWCGGTRNISGTTKEVVELEKSLACLHKKEAALTFACGYLANQTTLSTLSSIIPNVVIFSDEKNHSSMIEGIKSGKRPKHIFRHNDVDHLEQLLKSVDTKTPKIIALESVYSMDGDIAPLEAICDLADQHNAITYLDEVHAVGMYGSHGGGIAEREGLMDRITVIQGTLSKAFGVMGGYIASSKSLVDVIRSSAPGFIFTTAMSPVLAATAKASVEHLKSSNIEREKQKQVVEKVKKLTEKCRN
;
A
#
# COMPACT_ATOMS: atom_id res chain seq x y z
N MET A 1 -4.90 0.85 42.81
CA MET A 1 -3.55 1.01 42.21
C MET A 1 -3.69 0.77 40.72
N LYS A 2 -3.15 1.66 39.88
CA LYS A 2 -3.24 1.53 38.42
C LYS A 2 -2.14 0.59 37.90
N TYR A 3 -2.48 -0.20 36.89
CA TYR A 3 -1.55 -1.10 36.23
C TYR A 3 -1.47 -0.81 34.74
N TYR A 4 -0.30 -1.06 34.16
CA TYR A 4 -0.01 -0.85 32.75
C TYR A 4 0.61 -2.13 32.20
N SER A 5 0.24 -2.50 30.98
CA SER A 5 0.80 -3.68 30.32
C SER A 5 1.39 -3.34 28.97
N GLY A 6 2.43 -4.08 28.59
CA GLY A 6 3.01 -4.04 27.26
C GLY A 6 3.06 -5.44 26.68
N LEU A 7 2.62 -5.56 25.43
CA LEU A 7 2.55 -6.78 24.67
C LEU A 7 3.55 -6.70 23.52
N ASP A 8 4.58 -7.55 23.56
CA ASP A 8 5.43 -7.80 22.39
C ASP A 8 4.94 -9.06 21.68
N VAL A 9 4.35 -8.87 20.51
CA VAL A 9 3.53 -9.87 19.82
C VAL A 9 4.30 -10.46 18.65
N SER A 10 4.59 -11.76 18.72
CA SER A 10 5.09 -12.55 17.58
C SER A 10 3.98 -13.44 16.98
N LEU A 11 4.28 -14.18 15.91
CA LEU A 11 3.32 -15.11 15.30
C LEU A 11 2.98 -16.34 16.16
N LYS A 12 3.85 -16.72 17.10
CA LYS A 12 3.67 -17.92 17.94
C LYS A 12 3.38 -17.56 19.39
N GLU A 13 4.21 -16.69 19.95
CA GLU A 13 4.19 -16.36 21.37
C GLU A 13 4.15 -14.84 21.57
N THR A 14 3.48 -14.40 22.63
CA THR A 14 3.38 -13.01 23.05
C THR A 14 3.99 -12.87 24.44
N PHE A 15 4.94 -11.96 24.56
CA PHE A 15 5.51 -11.58 25.85
C PHE A 15 4.66 -10.48 26.47
N ILE A 16 4.20 -10.72 27.70
CA ILE A 16 3.36 -9.82 28.47
C ILE A 16 4.18 -9.31 29.65
N SER A 17 4.26 -7.99 29.82
CA SER A 17 4.85 -7.36 31.00
C SER A 17 3.87 -6.42 31.66
N ILE A 18 3.60 -6.62 32.94
CA ILE A 18 2.70 -5.80 33.76
C ILE A 18 3.53 -4.99 34.75
N VAL A 19 3.33 -3.67 34.77
CA VAL A 19 3.98 -2.73 35.69
C VAL A 19 2.93 -1.94 36.47
N ASP A 20 3.26 -1.55 37.69
CA ASP A 20 2.44 -0.65 38.49
C ASP A 20 2.71 0.83 38.15
N GLU A 21 1.97 1.73 38.79
CA GLU A 21 2.11 3.19 38.64
C GLU A 21 3.52 3.72 39.01
N LYS A 22 4.24 3.05 39.90
CA LYS A 22 5.63 3.38 40.27
C LYS A 22 6.65 2.80 39.29
N GLY A 23 6.20 2.01 38.31
CA GLY A 23 7.05 1.34 37.32
C GLY A 23 7.70 0.06 37.85
N LYS A 24 7.27 -0.46 39.00
CA LYS A 24 7.72 -1.76 39.49
C LYS A 24 7.07 -2.85 38.66
N ILE A 25 7.87 -3.84 38.28
CA ILE A 25 7.37 -5.03 37.57
C ILE A 25 6.51 -5.84 38.54
N VAL A 26 5.29 -6.15 38.11
CA VAL A 26 4.34 -6.93 38.90
C VAL A 26 4.31 -8.37 38.40
N LYS A 27 4.34 -8.57 37.08
CA LYS A 27 4.39 -9.90 36.46
C LYS A 27 4.94 -9.80 35.03
N GLU A 28 5.65 -10.83 34.61
CA GLU A 28 6.08 -11.04 33.23
C GLU A 28 5.76 -12.49 32.86
N GLU A 29 5.15 -12.72 31.71
CA GLU A 29 4.69 -14.05 31.28
C GLU A 29 4.73 -14.18 29.74
N VAL A 30 4.84 -15.41 29.26
CA VAL A 30 4.79 -15.75 27.84
C VAL A 30 3.57 -16.61 27.60
N VAL A 31 2.76 -16.24 26.62
CA VAL A 31 1.55 -16.97 26.24
C VAL A 31 1.52 -17.20 24.74
N ALA A 32 0.68 -18.12 24.27
CA ALA A 32 0.40 -18.23 22.84
C ALA A 32 -0.16 -16.91 22.31
N SER A 33 0.19 -16.54 21.06
CA SER A 33 -0.30 -15.33 20.39
C SER A 33 -1.76 -15.43 19.94
N GLU A 34 -2.62 -15.90 20.83
CA GLU A 34 -4.07 -16.00 20.68
C GLU A 34 -4.74 -15.01 21.65
N SER A 35 -5.73 -14.27 21.18
CA SER A 35 -6.39 -13.23 21.98
C SER A 35 -7.01 -13.79 23.27
N ASP A 36 -7.56 -15.01 23.23
CA ASP A 36 -8.13 -15.68 24.40
C ASP A 36 -7.07 -15.99 25.46
N ALA A 37 -5.90 -16.49 25.05
CA ALA A 37 -4.79 -16.79 25.96
C ALA A 37 -4.24 -15.51 26.62
N ILE A 38 -4.09 -14.44 25.84
CA ILE A 38 -3.65 -13.13 26.33
C ILE A 38 -4.70 -12.53 27.27
N ALA A 39 -5.99 -12.57 26.89
CA ALA A 39 -7.09 -12.04 27.70
C ALA A 39 -7.18 -12.78 29.04
N LYS A 40 -7.13 -14.11 29.02
CA LYS A 40 -7.11 -14.94 30.23
C LYS A 40 -5.94 -14.57 31.14
N CYS A 41 -4.73 -14.48 30.59
CA CYS A 41 -3.55 -14.09 31.34
C CYS A 41 -3.70 -12.72 32.03
N LEU A 42 -4.34 -11.75 31.36
CA LEU A 42 -4.52 -10.40 31.90
C LEU A 42 -5.66 -10.33 32.92
N LEU A 43 -6.79 -11.00 32.66
CA LEU A 43 -7.99 -11.02 33.51
C LEU A 43 -7.78 -11.82 34.80
N ASP A 44 -7.06 -12.95 34.73
CA ASP A 44 -6.75 -13.80 35.90
C ASP A 44 -5.91 -13.06 36.97
N GLN A 45 -5.38 -11.88 36.65
CA GLN A 45 -4.63 -11.06 37.59
C GLN A 45 -5.50 -10.21 38.52
N ASP A 46 -6.80 -10.08 38.23
CA ASP A 46 -7.74 -9.20 38.94
C ASP A 46 -7.19 -7.77 39.16
N LYS A 47 -6.61 -7.21 38.10
CA LYS A 47 -5.98 -5.88 38.10
C LYS A 47 -6.79 -4.88 37.30
N ARG A 48 -6.89 -3.66 37.83
CA ARG A 48 -7.41 -2.50 37.09
C ARG A 48 -6.32 -1.93 36.18
N TYR A 49 -6.32 -2.36 34.92
CA TYR A 49 -5.45 -1.80 33.90
C TYR A 49 -5.94 -0.41 33.47
N GLU A 50 -5.02 0.54 33.35
CA GLU A 50 -5.32 1.85 32.76
C GLU A 50 -5.15 1.78 31.23
N VAL A 51 -4.03 1.21 30.78
CA VAL A 51 -3.68 1.05 29.36
C VAL A 51 -2.87 -0.22 29.14
N ILE A 52 -3.19 -0.95 28.08
CA ILE A 52 -2.43 -2.10 27.58
C ILE A 52 -1.91 -1.76 26.18
N GLY A 53 -0.60 -1.68 26.02
CA GLY A 53 0.03 -1.30 24.75
C GLY A 53 0.35 -2.51 23.89
N ILE A 54 0.00 -2.43 22.60
CA ILE A 54 0.39 -3.40 21.57
C ILE A 54 0.95 -2.65 20.37
N GLU A 55 2.12 -3.03 19.88
CA GLU A 55 2.71 -2.39 18.70
C GLU A 55 1.94 -2.73 17.42
N SER A 56 1.91 -1.77 16.48
CA SER A 56 1.30 -1.99 15.17
C SER A 56 2.04 -3.11 14.41
N GLY A 57 1.35 -4.20 14.13
CA GLY A 57 1.89 -5.41 13.49
C GLY A 57 0.82 -6.20 12.73
N GLN A 58 1.17 -7.39 12.22
CA GLN A 58 0.28 -8.21 11.39
C GLN A 58 -0.99 -8.65 12.13
N LEU A 59 -0.86 -9.07 13.38
CA LEU A 59 -1.97 -9.55 14.21
C LEU A 59 -2.67 -8.42 15.00
N SER A 60 -2.05 -7.24 15.09
CA SER A 60 -2.47 -6.17 15.99
C SER A 60 -3.92 -5.71 15.80
N ILE A 61 -4.45 -5.72 14.57
CA ILE A 61 -5.81 -5.22 14.28
C ILE A 61 -6.88 -6.14 14.89
N SER A 62 -6.84 -7.45 14.64
CA SER A 62 -7.86 -8.36 15.19
C SER A 62 -7.66 -8.52 16.69
N MET A 63 -6.40 -8.64 17.14
CA MET A 63 -6.07 -8.78 18.56
C MET A 63 -6.53 -7.58 19.39
N CYS A 64 -6.36 -6.34 18.90
CA CYS A 64 -6.90 -5.17 19.59
C CYS A 64 -8.43 -5.23 19.72
N LYS A 65 -9.15 -5.65 18.66
CA LYS A 65 -10.61 -5.73 18.68
C LYS A 65 -11.10 -6.79 19.65
N GLU A 66 -10.50 -7.98 19.60
CA GLU A 66 -10.85 -9.12 20.44
C GLU A 66 -10.55 -8.81 21.91
N LEU A 67 -9.35 -8.30 22.23
CA LEU A 67 -9.01 -7.92 23.60
C LEU A 67 -9.91 -6.79 24.14
N ARG A 68 -10.32 -5.82 23.31
CA ARG A 68 -11.31 -4.80 23.71
C ARG A 68 -12.68 -5.41 23.97
N SER A 69 -13.08 -6.45 23.23
CA SER A 69 -14.35 -7.16 23.47
C SER A 69 -14.37 -7.91 24.81
N PHE A 70 -13.21 -8.30 25.32
CA PHE A 70 -13.03 -8.81 26.68
C PHE A 70 -13.02 -7.70 27.76
N GLY A 71 -13.26 -6.44 27.39
CA GLY A 71 -13.29 -5.31 28.32
C GLY A 71 -11.92 -4.74 28.68
N LEU A 72 -10.84 -5.15 28.00
CA LEU A 72 -9.49 -4.68 28.27
C LEU A 72 -9.18 -3.35 27.56
N PRO A 73 -8.54 -2.36 28.24
CA PRO A 73 -8.23 -1.05 27.66
C PRO A 73 -6.97 -1.11 26.77
N VAL A 74 -7.09 -1.78 25.62
CA VAL A 74 -5.97 -1.99 24.68
C VAL A 74 -5.82 -0.83 23.70
N VAL A 75 -4.57 -0.36 23.55
CA VAL A 75 -4.16 0.70 22.63
C VAL A 75 -3.11 0.17 21.67
N CYS A 76 -3.37 0.32 20.37
CA CYS A 76 -2.39 0.02 19.31
C CYS A 76 -1.45 1.22 19.14
N VAL A 77 -0.14 1.00 19.10
CA VAL A 77 0.86 2.09 19.08
C VAL A 77 1.76 2.05 17.84
N ASP A 78 2.23 3.22 17.37
CA ASP A 78 3.08 3.31 16.17
C ASP A 78 4.43 2.63 16.45
N ALA A 79 4.68 1.53 15.76
CA ALA A 79 5.89 0.72 15.96
C ALA A 79 7.20 1.50 15.71
N ARG A 80 7.21 2.54 14.86
CA ARG A 80 8.42 3.34 14.63
C ARG A 80 8.65 4.31 15.77
N HIS A 81 7.58 4.89 16.32
CA HIS A 81 7.66 5.73 17.51
C HIS A 81 8.11 4.90 18.72
N MET A 82 7.57 3.69 18.88
CA MET A 82 8.05 2.77 19.92
C MET A 82 9.48 2.33 19.71
N ALA A 83 9.87 1.91 18.51
CA ALA A 83 11.26 1.56 18.22
C ALA A 83 12.22 2.73 18.51
N ALA A 84 11.83 3.98 18.20
CA ALA A 84 12.64 5.16 18.51
C ALA A 84 12.76 5.38 20.04
N ALA A 85 11.66 5.28 20.78
CA ALA A 85 11.67 5.41 22.24
C ALA A 85 12.47 4.30 22.93
N LEU A 86 12.44 3.09 22.40
CA LEU A 86 13.13 1.91 22.95
C LEU A 86 14.58 1.79 22.46
N SER A 87 14.99 2.55 21.44
CA SER A 87 16.32 2.47 20.81
C SER A 87 17.51 2.76 21.74
N ALA A 88 17.28 3.48 22.85
CA ALA A 88 18.31 3.78 23.83
C ALA A 88 18.66 2.59 24.76
N ARG A 89 17.92 1.48 24.67
CA ARG A 89 18.18 0.29 25.50
C ARG A 89 19.33 -0.54 24.94
N ILE A 90 20.23 -0.94 25.84
CA ILE A 90 21.45 -1.71 25.49
C ILE A 90 21.11 -3.16 25.11
N ASN A 91 20.17 -3.80 25.82
CA ASN A 91 19.81 -5.21 25.60
C ASN A 91 18.40 -5.34 25.02
N LYS A 92 18.32 -5.62 23.72
CA LYS A 92 17.06 -5.83 23.00
C LYS A 92 16.69 -7.32 23.01
N ASN A 93 15.58 -7.65 23.65
CA ASN A 93 14.94 -8.97 23.59
C ASN A 93 13.44 -8.81 23.83
N ASP A 94 12.65 -9.80 23.41
CA ASP A 94 11.18 -9.72 23.36
C ASP A 94 10.57 -9.38 24.74
N LYS A 95 11.13 -9.97 25.80
CA LYS A 95 10.79 -9.66 27.20
C LYS A 95 11.04 -8.19 27.54
N ASN A 96 12.21 -7.66 27.21
CA ASN A 96 12.58 -6.27 27.47
C ASN A 96 11.78 -5.31 26.61
N ASP A 97 11.40 -5.72 25.40
CA ASP A 97 10.57 -4.92 24.50
C ASP A 97 9.14 -4.83 25.06
N ALA A 98 8.54 -5.95 25.51
CA ALA A 98 7.26 -5.96 26.23
C ALA A 98 7.30 -5.07 27.49
N ARG A 99 8.35 -5.18 28.30
CA ARG A 99 8.56 -4.30 29.46
C ARG A 99 8.76 -2.85 29.05
N GLY A 100 9.41 -2.61 27.92
CA GLY A 100 9.59 -1.29 27.32
C GLY A 100 8.26 -0.65 27.01
N ILE A 101 7.41 -1.36 26.27
CA ILE A 101 6.06 -0.94 25.92
C ILE A 101 5.25 -0.65 27.19
N ALA A 102 5.29 -1.53 28.19
CA ALA A 102 4.57 -1.35 29.45
C ALA A 102 4.97 -0.05 30.18
N GLN A 103 6.26 0.25 30.22
CA GLN A 103 6.77 1.50 30.80
C GLN A 103 6.36 2.73 29.97
N MET A 104 6.36 2.62 28.65
CA MET A 104 5.89 3.70 27.76
C MET A 104 4.41 3.99 27.95
N MET A 105 3.58 2.96 28.17
CA MET A 105 2.16 3.14 28.48
C MET A 105 1.98 3.86 29.82
N ARG A 106 2.76 3.49 30.83
CA ARG A 106 2.74 4.12 32.16
C ARG A 106 3.05 5.61 32.11
N VAL A 107 4.06 6.01 31.35
CA VAL A 107 4.49 7.43 31.26
C VAL A 107 3.72 8.23 30.20
N GLY A 108 2.87 7.58 29.40
CA GLY A 108 2.13 8.23 28.31
C GLY A 108 2.99 8.62 27.10
N LEU A 109 4.19 8.04 26.95
CA LEU A 109 5.12 8.37 25.85
C LEU A 109 4.88 7.47 24.63
N TYR A 110 3.70 7.56 24.03
CA TYR A 110 3.35 6.77 22.85
C TYR A 110 2.46 7.56 21.88
N LYS A 111 2.36 7.05 20.66
CA LYS A 111 1.43 7.57 19.65
C LYS A 111 0.46 6.47 19.26
N GLU A 112 -0.82 6.67 19.55
CA GLU A 112 -1.87 5.74 19.19
C GLU A 112 -2.04 5.65 17.67
N VAL A 113 -2.28 4.43 17.19
CA VAL A 113 -2.60 4.10 15.82
C VAL A 113 -4.05 3.62 15.76
N LEU A 114 -4.81 4.21 14.84
CA LEU A 114 -6.18 3.79 14.58
C LEU A 114 -6.22 2.29 14.20
N VAL A 115 -6.96 1.52 14.99
CA VAL A 115 -7.35 0.14 14.67
C VAL A 115 -8.46 0.22 13.63
N LYS A 116 -8.21 -0.33 12.43
CA LYS A 116 -9.12 -0.15 11.30
C LYS A 116 -10.45 -0.89 11.47
N SER A 117 -11.53 -0.30 10.97
CA SER A 117 -12.86 -0.94 10.88
C SER A 117 -12.82 -2.23 10.06
N ASP A 118 -13.74 -3.15 10.32
CA ASP A 118 -13.84 -4.40 9.54
C ASP A 118 -14.13 -4.13 8.07
N GLU A 119 -14.95 -3.13 7.79
CA GLU A 119 -15.23 -2.66 6.42
C GLU A 119 -13.93 -2.26 5.70
N SER A 120 -13.11 -1.39 6.32
CA SER A 120 -11.83 -0.97 5.76
C SER A 120 -10.86 -2.14 5.56
N CYS A 121 -10.85 -3.11 6.45
CA CYS A 121 -10.03 -4.32 6.33
C CYS A 121 -10.47 -5.18 5.14
N GLN A 122 -11.77 -5.44 4.99
CA GLN A 122 -12.34 -6.22 3.87
C GLN A 122 -12.04 -5.55 2.52
N ILE A 123 -12.25 -4.23 2.42
CA ILE A 123 -11.94 -3.46 1.20
C ILE A 123 -10.45 -3.57 0.86
N LYS A 124 -9.57 -3.46 1.86
CA LYS A 124 -8.10 -3.61 1.65
C LYS A 124 -7.70 -4.99 1.17
N VAL A 125 -8.35 -6.07 1.63
CA VAL A 125 -8.09 -7.43 1.14
C VAL A 125 -8.41 -7.52 -0.35
N ALA A 126 -9.57 -7.02 -0.76
CA ALA A 126 -9.96 -7.02 -2.18
C ALA A 126 -9.02 -6.16 -3.04
N LEU A 127 -8.66 -4.95 -2.57
CA LEU A 127 -7.73 -4.05 -3.25
C LEU A 127 -6.31 -4.65 -3.36
N GLY A 128 -5.78 -5.20 -2.27
CA GLY A 128 -4.48 -5.87 -2.25
C GLY A 128 -4.41 -7.06 -3.21
N SER A 129 -5.45 -7.89 -3.22
CA SER A 129 -5.58 -9.02 -4.16
C SER A 129 -5.61 -8.55 -5.61
N ARG A 130 -6.40 -7.51 -5.90
CA ARG A 130 -6.49 -6.89 -7.22
C ARG A 130 -5.14 -6.35 -7.68
N ARG A 131 -4.42 -5.64 -6.80
CA ARG A 131 -3.09 -5.10 -7.09
C ARG A 131 -2.11 -6.22 -7.45
N GLN A 132 -2.12 -7.33 -6.69
CA GLN A 132 -1.25 -8.48 -6.97
C GLN A 132 -1.53 -9.04 -8.37
N LEU A 133 -2.81 -9.21 -8.73
CA LEU A 133 -3.20 -9.68 -10.06
C LEU A 133 -2.78 -8.72 -11.18
N ILE A 134 -2.89 -7.40 -10.97
CA ILE A 134 -2.41 -6.39 -11.94
C ILE A 134 -0.90 -6.48 -12.13
N CYS A 135 -0.13 -6.66 -11.05
CA CYS A 135 1.31 -6.86 -11.13
C CYS A 135 1.66 -8.14 -11.91
N SER A 136 1.01 -9.27 -11.61
CA SER A 136 1.19 -10.53 -12.34
C SER A 136 0.81 -10.39 -13.82
N LYS A 137 -0.29 -9.71 -14.14
CA LYS A 137 -0.70 -9.39 -15.52
C LYS A 137 0.42 -8.64 -16.26
N GLN A 138 1.00 -7.62 -15.64
CA GLN A 138 2.07 -6.83 -16.26
C GLN A 138 3.35 -7.64 -16.48
N GLN A 139 3.69 -8.52 -15.54
CA GLN A 139 4.84 -9.43 -15.67
C GLN A 139 4.64 -10.39 -16.84
N ILE A 140 3.51 -11.11 -16.89
CA ILE A 140 3.20 -12.05 -17.98
C ILE A 140 3.16 -11.33 -19.34
N PHE A 141 2.55 -10.15 -19.40
CA PHE A 141 2.53 -9.33 -20.62
C PHE A 141 3.95 -8.95 -21.08
N GLY A 142 4.83 -8.61 -20.13
CA GLY A 142 6.25 -8.36 -20.39
C GLY A 142 6.97 -9.60 -20.92
N THR A 143 6.72 -10.76 -20.32
CA THR A 143 7.28 -12.05 -20.72
C THR A 143 6.87 -12.44 -22.14
N ILE A 144 5.56 -12.38 -22.47
CA ILE A 144 5.08 -12.69 -23.83
C ILE A 144 5.74 -11.78 -24.86
N ARG A 145 5.87 -10.48 -24.56
CA ARG A 145 6.56 -9.53 -25.45
C ARG A 145 8.06 -9.83 -25.57
N GLY A 146 8.69 -10.33 -24.52
CA GLY A 146 10.07 -10.78 -24.54
C GLY A 146 10.27 -12.00 -25.45
N LEU A 147 9.41 -13.01 -25.28
CA LEU A 147 9.46 -14.25 -26.07
C LEU A 147 9.23 -14.00 -27.57
N LEU A 148 8.23 -13.18 -27.91
CA LEU A 148 7.96 -12.86 -29.32
C LEU A 148 9.10 -12.11 -30.01
N LYS A 149 9.93 -11.36 -29.27
CA LYS A 149 11.11 -10.69 -29.86
C LYS A 149 12.17 -11.67 -30.35
N ILE A 150 12.25 -12.87 -29.77
CA ILE A 150 13.17 -13.93 -30.22
C ILE A 150 12.83 -14.30 -31.67
N HIS A 151 11.54 -14.30 -32.00
CA HIS A 151 11.00 -14.60 -33.33
C HIS A 151 10.92 -13.37 -34.25
N GLY A 152 11.63 -12.29 -33.93
CA GLY A 152 11.60 -11.04 -34.69
C GLY A 152 10.28 -10.26 -34.61
N ILE A 153 9.29 -10.75 -33.86
CA ILE A 153 7.96 -10.16 -33.76
C ILE A 153 7.98 -8.99 -32.77
N LYS A 154 7.75 -7.78 -33.27
CA LYS A 154 7.63 -6.57 -32.46
C LYS A 154 6.17 -6.16 -32.32
N LEU A 155 5.58 -6.48 -31.17
CA LEU A 155 4.22 -6.01 -30.86
C LEU A 155 4.19 -4.48 -30.72
N GLY A 156 3.17 -3.83 -31.30
CA GLY A 156 2.97 -2.38 -31.22
C GLY A 156 2.66 -1.85 -29.81
N LYS A 157 2.24 -0.58 -29.72
CA LYS A 157 1.87 0.10 -28.46
C LYS A 157 0.81 -0.71 -27.69
N ARG A 158 0.82 -0.60 -26.35
CA ARG A 158 -0.14 -1.29 -25.46
C ARG A 158 -1.58 -1.05 -25.93
N SER A 159 -2.33 -2.13 -26.08
CA SER A 159 -3.76 -2.15 -26.42
C SER A 159 -4.57 -2.80 -25.30
N LYS A 160 -5.90 -2.78 -25.41
CA LYS A 160 -6.79 -3.60 -24.58
C LYS A 160 -6.39 -5.08 -24.67
N PHE A 161 -6.72 -5.86 -23.63
CA PHE A 161 -6.35 -7.27 -23.56
C PHE A 161 -6.88 -8.05 -24.76
N GLU A 162 -8.12 -7.80 -25.17
CA GLU A 162 -8.78 -8.49 -26.29
C GLU A 162 -8.01 -8.26 -27.59
N THR A 163 -7.68 -7.00 -27.89
CA THR A 163 -6.88 -6.65 -29.07
C THR A 163 -5.45 -7.18 -28.99
N PHE A 164 -4.89 -7.26 -27.79
CA PHE A 164 -3.55 -7.81 -27.59
C PHE A 164 -3.52 -9.32 -27.80
N ALA A 165 -4.49 -10.03 -27.24
CA ALA A 165 -4.64 -11.48 -27.37
C ALA A 165 -4.86 -11.89 -28.82
N LEU A 166 -5.78 -11.20 -29.53
CA LEU A 166 -6.04 -11.43 -30.96
C LEU A 166 -4.77 -11.24 -31.80
N ARG A 167 -4.04 -10.13 -31.62
CA ARG A 167 -2.78 -9.91 -32.34
C ARG A 167 -1.77 -11.01 -32.08
N ILE A 168 -1.66 -11.49 -30.84
CA ILE A 168 -0.74 -12.59 -30.54
C ILE A 168 -1.19 -13.85 -31.26
N GLN A 169 -2.48 -14.22 -31.18
CA GLN A 169 -3.03 -15.38 -31.89
C GLN A 169 -2.78 -15.31 -33.41
N GLU A 170 -2.90 -14.13 -34.02
CA GLU A 170 -2.59 -13.94 -35.44
C GLU A 170 -1.08 -14.09 -35.73
N THR A 171 -0.21 -13.68 -34.82
CA THR A 171 1.24 -13.63 -35.07
C THR A 171 1.96 -14.93 -34.70
N ILE A 172 1.42 -15.75 -33.79
CA ILE A 172 2.05 -17.01 -33.34
C ILE A 172 1.91 -18.16 -34.35
N ASN A 173 1.13 -17.98 -35.41
CA ASN A 173 0.97 -18.99 -36.47
C ASN A 173 2.29 -19.31 -37.19
N ASN A 174 3.21 -18.35 -37.27
CA ASN A 174 4.50 -18.48 -37.95
C ASN A 174 5.66 -18.78 -36.97
N VAL A 175 5.35 -19.10 -35.72
CA VAL A 175 6.32 -19.40 -34.67
C VAL A 175 6.45 -20.92 -34.51
N ASP A 176 7.60 -21.42 -34.06
CA ASP A 176 7.80 -22.86 -33.79
C ASP A 176 6.79 -23.39 -32.75
N GLU A 177 6.51 -24.69 -32.80
CA GLU A 177 5.46 -25.32 -31.98
C GLU A 177 5.68 -25.18 -30.47
N ILE A 178 6.93 -25.30 -30.00
CA ILE A 178 7.28 -25.19 -28.58
C ILE A 178 7.02 -23.77 -28.09
N SER A 179 7.48 -22.77 -28.85
CA SER A 179 7.25 -21.36 -28.54
C SER A 179 5.76 -21.01 -28.62
N ARG A 180 5.02 -21.54 -29.60
CA ARG A 180 3.58 -21.33 -29.75
C ARG A 180 2.82 -21.85 -28.54
N SER A 181 3.00 -23.11 -28.16
CA SER A 181 2.35 -23.69 -26.98
C SER A 181 2.73 -22.96 -25.68
N SER A 182 3.99 -22.52 -25.57
CA SER A 182 4.45 -21.73 -24.43
C SER A 182 3.74 -20.36 -24.34
N ILE A 183 3.60 -19.66 -25.47
CA ILE A 183 2.92 -18.36 -25.53
C ILE A 183 1.42 -18.53 -25.30
N GLU A 184 0.80 -19.60 -25.81
CA GLU A 184 -0.61 -19.94 -25.58
C GLU A 184 -0.90 -20.21 -24.10
N ALA A 185 -0.04 -20.94 -23.40
CA ALA A 185 -0.17 -21.18 -21.96
C ALA A 185 -0.11 -19.86 -21.15
N LEU A 186 0.80 -18.96 -21.53
CA LEU A 186 0.89 -17.63 -20.92
C LEU A 186 -0.33 -16.74 -21.25
N LEU A 187 -0.85 -16.81 -22.47
CA LEU A 187 -2.09 -16.14 -22.87
C LEU A 187 -3.30 -16.65 -22.08
N HIS A 188 -3.42 -17.96 -21.88
CA HIS A 188 -4.48 -18.55 -21.07
C HIS A 188 -4.41 -18.07 -19.62
N SER A 189 -3.21 -18.06 -19.04
CA SER A 189 -2.97 -17.52 -17.69
C SER A 189 -3.36 -16.04 -17.61
N LEU A 190 -3.00 -15.25 -18.62
CA LEU A 190 -3.33 -13.83 -18.71
C LEU A 190 -4.84 -13.60 -18.80
N LYS A 191 -5.57 -14.45 -19.55
CA LYS A 191 -7.04 -14.42 -19.64
C LYS A 191 -7.68 -14.69 -18.28
N THR A 192 -7.21 -15.71 -17.57
CA THR A 192 -7.71 -16.09 -16.23
C THR A 192 -7.49 -14.96 -15.21
N ILE A 193 -6.32 -14.32 -15.25
CA ILE A 193 -6.01 -13.16 -14.42
C ILE A 193 -6.92 -11.98 -14.76
N GLU A 194 -7.17 -11.71 -16.05
CA GLU A 194 -8.07 -10.62 -16.47
C GLU A 194 -9.48 -10.83 -15.95
N GLU A 195 -10.01 -12.05 -16.08
CA GLU A 195 -11.33 -12.41 -15.54
C GLU A 195 -11.40 -12.25 -14.02
N SER A 196 -10.34 -12.64 -13.31
CA SER A 196 -10.24 -12.47 -11.85
C SER A 196 -10.19 -10.99 -11.44
N ILE A 197 -9.47 -10.15 -12.18
CA ILE A 197 -9.46 -8.69 -11.97
C ILE A 197 -10.86 -8.11 -12.20
N ARG A 198 -11.55 -8.50 -13.28
CA ARG A 198 -12.93 -8.05 -13.56
C ARG A 198 -13.91 -8.43 -12.44
N LYS A 199 -13.77 -9.64 -11.89
CA LYS A 199 -14.57 -10.09 -10.73
C LYS A 199 -14.36 -9.20 -9.52
N LEU A 200 -13.10 -8.90 -9.16
CA LEU A 200 -12.79 -8.00 -8.04
C LEU A 200 -13.25 -6.56 -8.30
N ASP A 201 -13.09 -6.05 -9.52
CA ASP A 201 -13.60 -4.73 -9.92
C ASP A 201 -15.12 -4.64 -9.76
N LYS A 202 -15.85 -5.72 -10.10
CA LYS A 202 -17.30 -5.80 -9.92
C LYS A 202 -17.69 -5.76 -8.45
N ILE A 203 -17.03 -6.56 -7.60
CA ILE A 203 -17.27 -6.58 -6.15
C ILE A 203 -17.06 -5.18 -5.54
N LEU A 204 -15.91 -4.55 -5.82
CA LEU A 204 -15.59 -3.22 -5.34
C LEU A 204 -16.56 -2.14 -5.87
N SER A 205 -17.00 -2.29 -7.12
CA SER A 205 -17.96 -1.36 -7.73
C SER A 205 -19.36 -1.47 -7.10
N GLU A 206 -19.82 -2.69 -6.84
CA GLU A 206 -21.12 -2.93 -6.19
C GLU A 206 -21.12 -2.42 -4.76
N GLN A 207 -20.03 -2.62 -4.01
CA GLN A 207 -19.89 -2.07 -2.66
C GLN A 207 -19.84 -0.53 -2.70
N GLY A 208 -19.03 0.06 -3.59
CA GLY A 208 -18.96 1.52 -3.74
C GLY A 208 -20.27 2.18 -4.17
N ARG A 209 -21.19 1.46 -4.83
CA ARG A 209 -22.55 1.98 -5.15
C ARG A 209 -23.48 2.01 -3.94
N LYS A 210 -23.24 1.19 -2.92
CA LYS A 210 -24.03 1.17 -1.69
C LYS A 210 -23.49 2.15 -0.64
N ASP A 211 -22.24 2.55 -0.79
CA ASP A 211 -21.49 3.40 0.12
C ASP A 211 -21.65 4.89 -0.22
N GLU A 212 -22.32 5.67 0.65
CA GLU A 212 -22.56 7.09 0.45
C GLU A 212 -21.26 7.92 0.44
N ASP A 213 -20.28 7.59 1.30
CA ASP A 213 -18.99 8.26 1.32
C ASP A 213 -18.25 8.04 0.00
N CYS A 214 -18.31 6.81 -0.53
CA CYS A 214 -17.75 6.50 -1.84
C CYS A 214 -18.43 7.33 -2.94
N LYS A 215 -19.76 7.43 -2.95
CA LYS A 215 -20.48 8.27 -3.93
C LYS A 215 -20.03 9.72 -3.87
N LEU A 216 -19.96 10.29 -2.66
CA LEU A 216 -19.49 11.66 -2.45
C LEU A 216 -18.06 11.85 -2.95
N LEU A 217 -17.15 10.94 -2.65
CA LEU A 217 -15.76 11.00 -3.11
C LEU A 217 -15.64 10.89 -4.63
N THR A 218 -16.50 10.12 -5.30
CA THR A 218 -16.50 10.00 -6.77
C THR A 218 -17.00 11.24 -7.51
N THR A 219 -17.57 12.22 -6.80
CA THR A 219 -17.89 13.53 -7.39
C THR A 219 -16.63 14.32 -7.76
N VAL A 220 -15.47 13.98 -7.17
CA VAL A 220 -14.20 14.64 -7.45
C VAL A 220 -13.71 14.26 -8.86
N PRO A 221 -13.41 15.23 -9.73
CA PRO A 221 -12.94 14.94 -11.07
C PRO A 221 -11.67 14.08 -11.10
N GLY A 222 -11.72 12.96 -11.84
CA GLY A 222 -10.61 12.00 -11.95
C GLY A 222 -10.60 10.92 -10.87
N VAL A 223 -11.53 10.95 -9.90
CA VAL A 223 -11.68 9.95 -8.86
C VAL A 223 -12.81 8.98 -9.24
N GLY A 224 -12.45 7.73 -9.54
CA GLY A 224 -13.42 6.64 -9.74
C GLY A 224 -13.65 5.82 -8.47
N VAL A 225 -14.58 4.86 -8.51
CA VAL A 225 -14.95 4.03 -7.36
C VAL A 225 -13.75 3.36 -6.69
N ILE A 226 -12.83 2.77 -7.46
CA ILE A 226 -11.62 2.14 -6.91
C ILE A 226 -10.75 3.14 -6.14
N VAL A 227 -10.59 4.36 -6.67
CA VAL A 227 -9.80 5.42 -6.00
C VAL A 227 -10.50 5.87 -4.73
N ALA A 228 -11.81 6.08 -4.78
CA ALA A 228 -12.63 6.47 -3.62
C ALA A 228 -12.59 5.42 -2.51
N MET A 229 -12.83 4.14 -2.84
CA MET A 229 -12.76 3.02 -1.89
C MET A 229 -11.37 2.85 -1.29
N THR A 230 -10.32 2.99 -2.11
CA THR A 230 -8.93 2.94 -1.63
C THR A 230 -8.64 4.08 -0.65
N TYR A 231 -9.15 5.27 -0.94
CA TYR A 231 -9.00 6.44 -0.09
C TYR A 231 -9.76 6.30 1.23
N LYS A 232 -11.04 5.90 1.17
CA LYS A 232 -11.89 5.60 2.34
C LYS A 232 -11.20 4.57 3.21
N ALA A 233 -10.79 3.42 2.66
CA ALA A 233 -10.13 2.37 3.43
C ALA A 233 -8.74 2.77 3.97
N ALA A 234 -8.09 3.80 3.41
CA ALA A 234 -6.83 4.34 3.92
C ALA A 234 -7.03 5.31 5.09
N ILE A 235 -8.01 6.21 4.98
CA ILE A 235 -8.39 7.20 6.00
C ILE A 235 -9.13 6.54 7.16
N ASP A 236 -10.14 5.74 6.83
CA ASP A 236 -11.08 5.00 7.69
C ASP A 236 -11.92 5.93 8.57
N ASP A 237 -11.29 6.57 9.56
CA ASP A 237 -11.89 7.67 10.30
C ASP A 237 -11.32 9.01 9.78
N PRO A 238 -12.13 9.86 9.13
CA PRO A 238 -11.69 11.15 8.64
C PRO A 238 -11.57 12.19 9.77
N TYR A 239 -12.25 12.03 10.90
CA TYR A 239 -12.22 13.00 12.01
C TYR A 239 -10.94 12.92 12.85
N ARG A 240 -10.16 11.84 12.73
CA ARG A 240 -8.86 11.70 13.41
C ARG A 240 -7.77 12.69 12.96
N PHE A 241 -8.00 13.42 11.86
CA PHE A 241 -7.08 14.42 11.37
C PHE A 241 -7.53 15.81 11.80
N GLU A 242 -6.74 16.49 12.64
CA GLU A 242 -7.02 17.86 13.09
C GLU A 242 -7.22 18.84 11.94
N THR A 243 -6.44 18.69 10.86
CA THR A 243 -6.57 19.51 9.65
C THR A 243 -6.41 18.68 8.38
N SER A 244 -7.19 18.99 7.35
CA SER A 244 -7.13 18.29 6.06
C SER A 244 -5.78 18.41 5.35
N TYR A 245 -4.96 19.41 5.68
CA TYR A 245 -3.63 19.59 5.10
C TYR A 245 -2.66 18.48 5.49
N THR A 246 -2.83 17.89 6.67
CA THR A 246 -1.96 16.80 7.18
C THR A 246 -2.11 15.51 6.37
N VAL A 247 -3.25 15.30 5.71
CA VAL A 247 -3.53 14.10 4.92
C VAL A 247 -2.54 13.93 3.77
N GLY A 248 -2.12 15.03 3.13
CA GLY A 248 -1.11 14.98 2.09
C GLY A 248 0.24 14.42 2.60
N ALA A 249 0.61 14.78 3.84
CA ALA A 249 1.81 14.25 4.49
C ALA A 249 1.62 12.78 4.90
N TYR A 250 0.45 12.42 5.44
CA TYR A 250 0.08 11.03 5.78
C TYR A 250 0.16 10.08 4.57
N MET A 251 -0.27 10.53 3.39
CA MET A 251 -0.18 9.77 2.14
C MET A 251 1.24 9.71 1.55
N GLY A 252 2.19 10.44 2.13
CA GLY A 252 3.58 10.52 1.68
C GLY A 252 3.78 11.34 0.42
N LEU A 253 2.89 12.31 0.17
CA LEU A 253 2.90 13.19 -0.99
C LEU A 253 3.65 14.51 -0.72
N SER A 254 4.16 14.71 0.50
CA SER A 254 4.96 15.86 0.91
C SER A 254 6.47 15.58 0.73
N PRO A 255 7.29 16.60 0.40
CA PRO A 255 8.75 16.48 0.42
C PRO A 255 9.25 16.07 1.80
N ARG A 256 10.36 15.33 1.86
CA ARG A 256 11.15 15.21 3.10
C ARG A 256 11.77 16.57 3.37
N GLN A 257 11.71 17.03 4.61
CA GLN A 257 12.40 18.24 5.05
C GLN A 257 13.45 17.84 6.06
N TYR A 258 14.68 18.30 5.86
CA TYR A 258 15.71 18.29 6.87
C TYR A 258 15.91 19.73 7.32
N ALA A 259 15.42 20.03 8.52
CA ALA A 259 15.56 21.33 9.14
C ALA A 259 16.38 21.18 10.42
N SER A 260 17.44 21.97 10.54
CA SER A 260 18.20 22.24 11.76
C SER A 260 18.27 23.75 11.94
N GLY A 261 18.73 24.24 13.11
CA GLY A 261 18.82 25.69 13.37
C GLY A 261 19.56 26.50 12.30
N GLU A 262 20.41 25.87 11.49
CA GLU A 262 21.23 26.53 10.47
C GLU A 262 20.91 26.09 9.02
N VAL A 263 20.15 25.01 8.81
CA VAL A 263 19.97 24.40 7.48
C VAL A 263 18.54 23.93 7.28
N ASP A 264 17.88 24.42 6.23
CA ASP A 264 16.59 23.91 5.73
C ASP A 264 16.73 23.38 4.29
N ARG A 265 16.73 22.04 4.14
CA ARG A 265 16.83 21.36 2.85
C ARG A 265 15.59 20.53 2.56
N HIS A 266 15.00 20.77 1.39
CA HIS A 266 13.87 20.01 0.88
C HIS A 266 14.34 18.88 -0.04
N GLY A 267 14.08 17.63 0.36
CA GLY A 267 14.41 16.42 -0.37
C GLY A 267 13.30 15.91 -1.31
N SER A 268 13.43 14.66 -1.74
CA SER A 268 12.41 13.97 -2.53
C SER A 268 11.12 13.75 -1.72
N ILE A 269 10.02 13.42 -2.40
CA ILE A 269 8.76 13.06 -1.71
C ILE A 269 8.98 11.93 -0.72
N SER A 270 8.35 12.02 0.45
CA SER A 270 8.60 11.12 1.56
C SER A 270 8.27 9.66 1.24
N LYS A 271 7.20 9.44 0.43
CA LYS A 271 6.62 8.13 0.11
C LYS A 271 6.23 7.31 1.34
N MET A 272 6.13 7.95 2.50
CA MET A 272 5.67 7.32 3.74
C MET A 272 4.15 7.11 3.70
N GLY A 273 3.63 6.16 4.46
CA GLY A 273 2.19 5.86 4.49
C GLY A 273 1.70 4.94 3.36
N PRO A 274 0.38 4.87 3.13
CA PRO A 274 -0.25 3.81 2.34
C PRO A 274 0.13 3.91 0.85
N MET A 275 0.98 2.97 0.41
CA MET A 275 1.50 2.94 -0.96
C MET A 275 0.39 2.84 -2.01
N GLU A 276 -0.62 2.01 -1.77
CA GLU A 276 -1.71 1.78 -2.70
C GLU A 276 -2.56 3.04 -2.92
N CYS A 277 -3.00 3.70 -1.83
CA CYS A 277 -3.73 4.95 -1.93
C CYS A 277 -2.91 6.06 -2.61
N ARG A 278 -1.61 6.15 -2.32
CA ARG A 278 -0.73 7.12 -2.99
C ARG A 278 -0.65 6.87 -4.50
N SER A 279 -0.53 5.61 -4.93
CA SER A 279 -0.52 5.26 -6.35
C SER A 279 -1.85 5.60 -7.03
N MET A 280 -2.98 5.27 -6.40
CA MET A 280 -4.32 5.58 -6.94
C MET A 280 -4.56 7.10 -7.05
N LEU A 281 -4.12 7.89 -6.06
CA LEU A 281 -4.20 9.36 -6.13
C LEU A 281 -3.31 9.93 -7.24
N TYR A 282 -2.12 9.36 -7.45
CA TYR A 282 -1.24 9.75 -8.56
C TYR A 282 -1.88 9.45 -9.92
N GLU A 283 -2.47 8.26 -10.08
CA GLU A 283 -3.19 7.88 -11.30
C GLU A 283 -4.40 8.79 -11.55
N ALA A 284 -5.23 9.05 -10.52
CA ALA A 284 -6.35 9.98 -10.61
C ALA A 284 -5.90 11.38 -11.05
N ALA A 285 -4.82 11.90 -10.45
CA ALA A 285 -4.23 13.19 -10.84
C ALA A 285 -3.69 13.17 -12.27
N GLN A 286 -3.08 12.08 -12.71
CA GLN A 286 -2.59 11.93 -14.07
C GLN A 286 -3.75 11.94 -15.07
N VAL A 287 -4.79 11.13 -14.84
CA VAL A 287 -6.01 11.09 -15.66
C VAL A 287 -6.65 12.49 -15.73
N LEU A 288 -6.73 13.19 -14.60
CA LEU A 288 -7.27 14.55 -14.53
C LEU A 288 -6.46 15.54 -15.38
N LEU A 289 -5.15 15.36 -15.53
CA LEU A 289 -4.28 16.25 -16.31
C LEU A 289 -4.10 15.82 -17.77
N THR A 290 -4.22 14.54 -18.12
CA THR A 290 -3.94 14.05 -19.48
C THR A 290 -5.19 13.64 -20.27
N ILE A 291 -6.22 13.12 -19.61
CA ILE A 291 -7.39 12.54 -20.29
C ILE A 291 -8.61 13.46 -20.21
N SER A 292 -8.86 14.06 -19.05
CA SER A 292 -10.05 14.89 -18.85
C SER A 292 -10.05 16.11 -19.79
N ARG A 293 -11.14 16.30 -20.54
CA ARG A 293 -11.32 17.46 -21.45
C ARG A 293 -11.97 18.67 -20.76
N LYS A 294 -12.62 18.46 -19.61
CA LYS A 294 -13.28 19.52 -18.86
C LYS A 294 -12.26 20.41 -18.14
N ASN A 295 -12.45 21.72 -18.19
CA ASN A 295 -11.53 22.70 -17.62
C ASN A 295 -11.94 23.06 -16.19
N PHE A 296 -11.34 22.38 -15.21
CA PHE A 296 -11.54 22.67 -13.78
C PHE A 296 -10.39 23.51 -13.23
N LYS A 297 -10.66 24.37 -12.22
CA LYS A 297 -9.63 25.19 -11.55
C LYS A 297 -8.40 24.37 -11.12
N LEU A 298 -8.61 23.16 -10.58
CA LEU A 298 -7.53 22.25 -10.18
C LEU A 298 -6.68 21.77 -11.37
N ARG A 299 -7.32 21.43 -12.50
CA ARG A 299 -6.62 21.03 -13.73
C ARG A 299 -5.82 22.20 -14.29
N SER A 300 -6.41 23.39 -14.40
CA SER A 300 -5.71 24.58 -14.91
C SER A 300 -4.50 24.94 -14.06
N TRP A 301 -4.63 24.86 -12.73
CA TRP A 301 -3.52 25.03 -11.79
C TRP A 301 -2.42 23.97 -12.00
N GLY A 302 -2.80 22.69 -12.12
CA GLY A 302 -1.85 21.61 -12.35
C GLY A 302 -1.11 21.73 -13.69
N LEU A 303 -1.80 22.15 -14.77
CA LEU A 303 -1.17 22.40 -16.07
C LEU A 303 -0.20 23.59 -16.04
N LYS A 304 -0.54 24.68 -15.34
CA LYS A 304 0.40 25.80 -15.11
C LYS A 304 1.65 25.32 -14.37
N LEU A 305 1.49 24.48 -13.35
CA LEU A 305 2.61 23.89 -12.62
C LEU A 305 3.44 22.94 -13.48
N ALA A 306 2.80 22.16 -14.36
CA ALA A 306 3.47 21.25 -15.28
C ALA A 306 4.39 22.01 -16.23
N LYS A 307 3.97 23.17 -16.74
CA LYS A 307 4.81 24.06 -17.56
C LYS A 307 6.05 24.56 -16.79
N LYS A 308 5.91 24.90 -15.51
CA LYS A 308 6.99 25.50 -14.71
C LYS A 308 7.96 24.50 -14.08
N LYS A 309 7.48 23.32 -13.66
CA LYS A 309 8.23 22.36 -12.82
C LYS A 309 8.27 20.94 -13.40
N GLY A 310 7.63 20.71 -14.54
CA GLY A 310 7.54 19.41 -15.21
C GLY A 310 6.33 18.58 -14.77
N MET A 311 5.89 17.71 -15.68
CA MET A 311 4.64 16.94 -15.55
C MET A 311 4.60 16.06 -14.30
N LYS A 312 5.69 15.35 -13.98
CA LYS A 312 5.75 14.45 -12.81
C LYS A 312 5.52 15.20 -11.49
N LYS A 313 6.14 16.38 -11.32
CA LYS A 313 5.97 17.21 -10.10
C LYS A 313 4.55 17.77 -10.01
N ALA A 314 3.97 18.15 -11.16
CA ALA A 314 2.59 18.62 -11.21
C ALA A 314 1.58 17.53 -10.83
N ILE A 315 1.75 16.30 -11.33
CA ILE A 315 0.86 15.17 -10.96
C ILE A 315 0.90 14.93 -9.45
N VAL A 316 2.08 14.91 -8.83
CA VAL A 316 2.22 14.73 -7.36
C VAL A 316 1.53 15.86 -6.59
N ALA A 317 1.69 17.11 -7.05
CA ALA A 317 1.08 18.26 -6.39
C ALA A 317 -0.45 18.25 -6.53
N VAL A 318 -0.98 17.83 -7.69
CA VAL A 318 -2.42 17.63 -7.90
C VAL A 318 -2.93 16.46 -7.06
N ALA A 319 -2.21 15.34 -6.98
CA ALA A 319 -2.55 14.21 -6.12
C ALA A 319 -2.63 14.62 -4.64
N ARG A 320 -1.70 15.48 -4.17
CA ARG A 320 -1.75 16.06 -2.82
C ARG A 320 -2.99 16.90 -2.61
N LYS A 321 -3.35 17.76 -3.57
CA LYS A 321 -4.59 18.56 -3.49
C LYS A 321 -5.84 17.68 -3.56
N LEU A 322 -5.85 16.62 -4.38
CA LEU A 322 -6.95 15.66 -4.43
C LEU A 322 -7.17 15.01 -3.06
N ALA A 323 -6.10 14.57 -2.38
CA ALA A 323 -6.21 14.02 -1.04
C ALA A 323 -6.85 15.02 -0.06
N VAL A 324 -6.44 16.29 -0.08
CA VAL A 324 -7.03 17.33 0.78
C VAL A 324 -8.51 17.57 0.46
N ILE A 325 -8.87 17.65 -0.82
CA ILE A 325 -10.25 17.85 -1.27
C ILE A 325 -11.13 16.68 -0.84
N MET A 326 -10.67 15.45 -1.09
CA MET A 326 -11.36 14.23 -0.69
C MET A 326 -11.55 14.17 0.83
N HIS A 327 -10.54 14.54 1.63
CA HIS A 327 -10.70 14.64 3.08
C HIS A 327 -11.77 15.64 3.48
N ARG A 328 -11.76 16.85 2.90
CA ARG A 328 -12.75 17.89 3.20
C ARG A 328 -14.17 17.46 2.85
N ILE A 329 -14.34 16.64 1.81
CA ILE A 329 -15.62 16.03 1.46
C ILE A 329 -16.01 15.01 2.53
N SER A 330 -15.09 14.17 3.00
CA SER A 330 -15.35 13.16 4.04
C SER A 330 -15.57 13.74 5.45
N THR A 331 -14.97 14.88 5.79
CA THR A 331 -15.14 15.54 7.11
C THR A 331 -16.15 16.67 7.10
N GLY A 332 -16.56 17.14 5.92
CA GLY A 332 -17.50 18.25 5.81
C GLY A 332 -18.85 17.79 6.33
N SER A 333 -19.55 18.65 7.09
CA SER A 333 -20.97 18.45 7.41
C SER A 333 -21.85 18.38 6.16
N GLY A 334 -21.29 18.61 4.96
CA GLY A 334 -22.00 18.84 3.71
C GLY A 334 -22.61 20.25 3.64
N VAL A 335 -22.57 21.01 4.74
CA VAL A 335 -23.05 22.38 4.85
C VAL A 335 -22.18 23.27 3.96
N THR A 336 -22.83 23.88 2.96
CA THR A 336 -22.20 24.84 2.06
C THR A 336 -22.36 26.26 2.61
N LEU A 337 -21.61 27.22 2.08
CA LEU A 337 -21.83 28.65 2.41
C LEU A 337 -23.27 29.10 2.11
N LEU A 338 -23.95 28.46 1.16
CA LEU A 338 -25.35 28.74 0.86
C LEU A 338 -26.29 28.21 1.95
N HIS A 339 -25.96 27.10 2.62
CA HIS A 339 -26.72 26.64 3.78
C HIS A 339 -26.60 27.62 4.94
N GLU A 340 -25.39 28.09 5.24
CA GLU A 340 -25.15 29.08 6.30
C GLU A 340 -25.85 30.41 5.98
N ALA A 341 -25.73 30.89 4.73
CA ALA A 341 -26.44 32.09 4.30
C ALA A 341 -27.96 31.93 4.40
N ALA A 342 -28.50 30.75 4.06
CA ALA A 342 -29.92 30.45 4.16
C ALA A 342 -30.39 30.38 5.62
N PHE A 343 -29.59 29.79 6.51
CA PHE A 343 -29.87 29.71 7.94
C PHE A 343 -29.91 31.10 8.60
N TYR A 344 -28.87 31.91 8.41
CA TYR A 344 -28.79 33.24 9.00
C TYR A 344 -29.57 34.31 8.22
N GLY A 345 -30.22 33.94 7.11
CA GLY A 345 -31.05 34.87 6.34
C GLY A 345 -30.28 35.91 5.53
N HIS A 346 -29.02 35.66 5.19
CA HIS A 346 -28.17 36.59 4.44
C HIS A 346 -28.46 36.54 2.94
N VAL A 347 -29.60 37.12 2.53
CA VAL A 347 -30.13 37.08 1.15
C VAL A 347 -29.10 37.56 0.11
N GLY A 348 -28.45 38.71 0.34
CA GLY A 348 -27.45 39.23 -0.61
C GLY A 348 -26.21 38.35 -0.75
N VAL A 349 -25.81 37.65 0.32
CA VAL A 349 -24.70 36.68 0.26
C VAL A 349 -25.14 35.44 -0.51
N ALA A 350 -26.36 34.94 -0.26
CA ALA A 350 -26.91 33.80 -0.97
C ALA A 350 -27.04 34.07 -2.48
N GLU A 351 -27.52 35.25 -2.88
CA GLU A 351 -27.60 35.65 -4.28
C GLU A 351 -26.23 35.67 -4.95
N LEU A 352 -25.25 36.33 -4.33
CA LEU A 352 -23.88 36.38 -4.84
C LEU A 352 -23.28 34.98 -5.00
N LEU A 353 -23.52 34.08 -4.05
CA LEU A 353 -23.05 32.70 -4.10
C LEU A 353 -23.67 31.93 -5.28
N ILE A 354 -24.98 32.07 -5.50
CA ILE A 354 -25.70 31.40 -6.59
C ILE A 354 -25.22 31.93 -7.95
N GLU A 355 -25.04 33.24 -8.10
CA GLU A 355 -24.48 33.86 -9.31
C GLU A 355 -23.08 33.34 -9.65
N HIS A 356 -22.28 33.03 -8.62
CA HIS A 356 -20.95 32.46 -8.77
C HIS A 356 -20.93 30.93 -8.84
N GLY A 357 -22.09 30.30 -9.06
CA GLY A 357 -22.22 28.88 -9.35
C GLY A 357 -22.40 27.96 -8.14
N ALA A 358 -22.85 28.50 -6.99
CA ALA A 358 -23.29 27.65 -5.89
C ALA A 358 -24.52 26.83 -6.32
N THR A 359 -24.52 25.53 -5.98
CA THR A 359 -25.67 24.66 -6.24
C THR A 359 -26.81 25.01 -5.29
N VAL A 360 -27.93 25.46 -5.85
CA VAL A 360 -29.14 25.86 -5.10
C VAL A 360 -29.66 24.71 -4.24
N ASP A 361 -29.74 23.51 -4.82
CA ASP A 361 -30.16 22.27 -4.14
C ASP A 361 -28.98 21.46 -3.59
N ALA A 362 -27.91 22.13 -3.14
CA ALA A 362 -26.82 21.45 -2.45
C ALA A 362 -27.40 20.67 -1.25
N LYS A 363 -26.93 19.44 -1.02
CA LYS A 363 -27.36 18.63 0.12
C LYS A 363 -26.25 18.50 1.13
N ASP A 364 -26.58 18.71 2.40
CA ASP A 364 -25.68 18.38 3.51
C ASP A 364 -25.64 16.86 3.77
N ARG A 365 -24.85 16.41 4.76
CA ARG A 365 -24.72 14.96 5.08
C ARG A 365 -26.02 14.29 5.53
N HIS A 366 -26.99 15.10 5.97
CA HIS A 366 -28.32 14.64 6.38
C HIS A 366 -29.35 14.83 5.26
N ASN A 367 -28.89 15.18 4.04
CA ASN A 367 -29.70 15.51 2.88
C ASN A 367 -30.57 16.78 3.04
N PHE A 368 -30.24 17.66 3.99
CA PHE A 368 -30.91 18.96 4.08
C PHE A 368 -30.43 19.88 2.95
N THR A 369 -31.34 20.69 2.43
CA THR A 369 -31.06 21.70 1.40
C THR A 369 -31.03 23.10 2.00
N PRO A 370 -30.42 24.11 1.33
CA PRO A 370 -30.53 25.51 1.75
C PRO A 370 -31.98 25.97 1.92
N LEU A 371 -32.90 25.46 1.09
CA LEU A 371 -34.32 25.75 1.21
C LEU A 371 -34.90 25.26 2.55
N MET A 372 -34.54 24.05 3.00
CA MET A 372 -34.98 23.54 4.30
C MET A 372 -34.43 24.36 5.47
N TYR A 373 -33.16 24.80 5.40
CA TYR A 373 -32.57 25.69 6.42
C TYR A 373 -33.29 27.03 6.48
N ALA A 374 -33.60 27.65 5.32
CA ALA A 374 -34.36 28.90 5.26
C ALA A 374 -35.80 28.73 5.80
N SER A 375 -36.46 27.62 5.50
CA SER A 375 -37.80 27.30 5.97
C SER A 375 -37.87 27.06 7.47
N ALA A 376 -36.88 26.38 8.06
CA ALA A 376 -36.80 26.18 9.52
C ALA A 376 -36.64 27.51 10.27
N GLN A 377 -35.94 28.48 9.68
CA GLN A 377 -35.71 29.81 10.27
C GLN A 377 -36.81 30.83 9.92
N GLY A 378 -37.84 30.42 9.18
CA GLY A 378 -38.96 31.29 8.84
C GLY A 378 -38.61 32.46 7.91
N ASN A 379 -37.49 32.40 7.18
CA ASN A 379 -37.07 33.50 6.32
C ASN A 379 -37.76 33.45 4.95
N SER A 380 -38.93 34.09 4.86
CA SER A 380 -39.75 34.15 3.64
C SER A 380 -38.98 34.72 2.43
N VAL A 381 -38.21 35.80 2.63
CA VAL A 381 -37.43 36.45 1.56
C VAL A 381 -36.36 35.52 0.99
N MET A 382 -35.67 34.76 1.85
CA MET A 382 -34.69 33.76 1.42
C MET A 382 -35.36 32.59 0.67
N VAL A 383 -36.52 32.12 1.15
CA VAL A 383 -37.31 31.07 0.48
C VAL A 383 -37.73 31.52 -0.92
N GLU A 384 -38.23 32.75 -1.06
CA GLU A 384 -38.59 33.32 -2.37
C GLU A 384 -37.38 33.39 -3.32
N LEU A 385 -36.23 33.90 -2.85
CA LEU A 385 -35.01 33.95 -3.65
C LEU A 385 -34.61 32.55 -4.14
N LEU A 386 -34.59 31.55 -3.26
CA LEU A 386 -34.21 30.18 -3.61
C LEU A 386 -35.18 29.57 -4.63
N LEU A 387 -36.48 29.77 -4.47
CA LEU A 387 -37.50 29.31 -5.43
C LEU A 387 -37.40 30.04 -6.78
N GLN A 388 -37.12 31.34 -6.80
CA GLN A 388 -36.85 32.10 -8.03
C GLN A 388 -35.61 31.55 -8.76
N LYS A 389 -34.59 31.12 -8.03
CA LYS A 389 -33.41 30.43 -8.57
C LYS A 389 -33.64 28.92 -8.79
N LYS A 390 -34.90 28.48 -8.82
CA LYS A 390 -35.38 27.12 -9.15
C LYS A 390 -35.00 26.02 -8.15
N ALA A 391 -34.95 26.33 -6.86
CA ALA A 391 -34.83 25.31 -5.81
C ALA A 391 -35.96 24.27 -5.89
N ASP A 392 -35.63 23.00 -5.70
CA ASP A 392 -36.61 21.90 -5.70
C ASP A 392 -37.22 21.71 -4.31
N LEU A 393 -38.49 22.09 -4.18
CA LEU A 393 -39.27 21.99 -2.95
C LEU A 393 -39.65 20.53 -2.56
N TYR A 394 -39.54 19.56 -3.47
CA TYR A 394 -39.89 18.16 -3.21
C TYR A 394 -38.73 17.30 -2.68
N LEU A 395 -37.52 17.86 -2.59
CA LEU A 395 -36.38 17.13 -2.05
C LEU A 395 -36.62 16.76 -0.58
N GLN A 396 -36.20 15.55 -0.22
CA GLN A 396 -36.32 15.00 1.12
C GLN A 396 -34.95 14.81 1.78
N ASN A 397 -34.88 15.06 3.08
CA ASN A 397 -33.74 14.74 3.93
C ASN A 397 -33.71 13.23 4.29
N ASN A 398 -32.76 12.79 5.11
CA ASN A 398 -32.65 11.38 5.53
C ASN A 398 -33.88 10.85 6.28
N ASN A 399 -34.66 11.74 6.88
CA ASN A 399 -35.90 11.47 7.58
C ASN A 399 -37.12 11.48 6.66
N GLY A 400 -36.96 11.76 5.36
CA GLY A 400 -38.09 11.93 4.44
C GLY A 400 -38.78 13.29 4.54
N GLU A 401 -38.20 14.26 5.25
CA GLU A 401 -38.81 15.58 5.47
C GLU A 401 -38.45 16.54 4.33
N THR A 402 -39.44 17.33 3.90
CA THR A 402 -39.30 18.41 2.90
C THR A 402 -39.17 19.77 3.59
N ALA A 403 -38.95 20.84 2.81
CA ALA A 403 -38.94 22.21 3.35
C ALA A 403 -40.26 22.59 4.06
N LEU A 404 -41.41 22.04 3.63
CA LEU A 404 -42.70 22.24 4.30
C LEU A 404 -42.74 21.60 5.69
N HIS A 405 -42.08 20.45 5.89
CA HIS A 405 -41.99 19.80 7.20
C HIS A 405 -41.20 20.68 8.18
N SER A 406 -40.07 21.26 7.74
CA SER A 406 -39.28 22.18 8.55
C SER A 406 -40.05 23.45 8.93
N ALA A 407 -40.81 24.02 7.99
CA ALA A 407 -41.68 25.17 8.27
C ALA A 407 -42.83 24.82 9.23
N ALA A 408 -43.37 23.59 9.15
CA ALA A 408 -44.44 23.11 10.02
C ALA A 408 -43.96 22.85 11.46
N ASP A 409 -42.74 22.35 11.61
CA ASP A 409 -42.11 22.11 12.92
C ASP A 409 -41.90 23.40 13.73
N HIS A 410 -41.60 24.51 13.03
CA HIS A 410 -41.31 25.81 13.66
C HIS A 410 -42.50 26.80 13.58
N GLY A 411 -43.62 26.41 12.96
CA GLY A 411 -44.81 27.26 12.81
C GLY A 411 -44.63 28.46 11.86
N CYS A 412 -43.73 28.36 10.87
CA CYS A 412 -43.38 29.45 9.98
C CYS A 412 -44.40 29.64 8.84
N PHE A 413 -45.57 30.21 9.17
CA PHE A 413 -46.70 30.38 8.26
C PHE A 413 -46.35 30.99 6.88
N ASP A 414 -45.64 32.12 6.84
CA ASP A 414 -45.35 32.84 5.58
C ASP A 414 -44.50 31.98 4.63
N THR A 415 -43.49 31.29 5.17
CA THR A 415 -42.66 30.36 4.37
C THR A 415 -43.47 29.20 3.82
N ALA A 416 -44.35 28.61 4.64
CA ALA A 416 -45.20 27.50 4.20
C ALA A 416 -46.22 27.94 3.14
N PHE A 417 -46.78 29.15 3.27
CA PHE A 417 -47.66 29.74 2.27
C PHE A 417 -46.97 29.90 0.92
N ILE A 418 -45.74 30.42 0.91
CA ILE A 418 -44.93 30.56 -0.31
C ILE A 418 -44.64 29.19 -0.93
N LEU A 419 -44.23 28.20 -0.11
CA LEU A 419 -43.92 26.85 -0.59
C LEU A 419 -45.14 26.14 -1.21
N ILE A 420 -46.30 26.19 -0.54
CA ILE A 420 -47.54 25.56 -1.03
C ILE A 420 -48.03 26.28 -2.29
N SER A 421 -47.90 27.61 -2.35
CA SER A 421 -48.27 28.39 -3.54
C SER A 421 -47.39 28.09 -4.74
N ALA A 422 -46.11 27.79 -4.53
CA ALA A 422 -45.16 27.43 -5.56
C ALA A 422 -45.27 25.96 -6.03
N ALA A 423 -45.97 25.09 -5.28
CA ALA A 423 -46.13 23.69 -5.63
C ALA A 423 -47.06 23.50 -6.85
N LYS A 424 -46.61 22.71 -7.82
CA LYS A 424 -47.40 22.33 -9.01
C LYS A 424 -48.63 21.48 -8.65
N ASP A 425 -48.47 20.60 -7.68
CA ASP A 425 -49.53 19.74 -7.16
C ASP A 425 -49.56 19.91 -5.63
N LYS A 426 -50.47 20.79 -5.17
CA LYS A 426 -50.54 21.21 -3.78
C LYS A 426 -50.97 20.07 -2.87
N GLU A 427 -51.98 19.31 -3.29
CA GLU A 427 -52.53 18.18 -2.53
C GLU A 427 -51.47 17.09 -2.33
N LYS A 428 -50.71 16.76 -3.38
CA LYS A 428 -49.60 15.81 -3.26
C LYS A 428 -48.49 16.35 -2.36
N TYR A 429 -48.17 17.64 -2.45
CA TYR A 429 -47.09 18.22 -1.66
C TYR A 429 -47.38 18.23 -0.16
N VAL A 430 -48.57 18.68 0.26
CA VAL A 430 -48.96 18.74 1.67
C VAL A 430 -49.10 17.35 2.32
N ASN A 431 -49.42 16.33 1.51
CA ASN A 431 -49.54 14.94 1.94
C ASN A 431 -48.24 14.12 1.80
N THR A 432 -47.09 14.76 1.54
CA THR A 432 -45.80 14.07 1.49
C THR A 432 -45.46 13.47 2.86
N GLN A 433 -45.13 12.18 2.92
CA GLN A 433 -44.86 11.45 4.17
C GLN A 433 -43.36 11.50 4.53
N SER A 434 -43.05 11.84 5.78
CA SER A 434 -41.76 11.60 6.43
C SER A 434 -41.70 10.21 7.09
N ARG A 435 -40.49 9.70 7.30
CA ARG A 435 -40.22 8.38 7.87
C ARG A 435 -40.45 8.30 9.38
N HIS A 436 -40.44 9.43 10.09
CA HIS A 436 -40.49 9.49 11.55
C HIS A 436 -41.86 9.88 12.12
N VAL A 437 -42.56 10.82 11.50
CA VAL A 437 -43.81 11.37 12.05
C VAL A 437 -44.97 11.30 11.07
N GLY A 438 -44.71 11.40 9.76
CA GLY A 438 -45.71 11.43 8.70
C GLY A 438 -45.72 12.76 7.96
N THR A 439 -46.90 13.29 7.62
CA THR A 439 -47.04 14.57 6.90
C THR A 439 -46.73 15.80 7.76
N ALA A 440 -46.68 16.98 7.14
CA ALA A 440 -46.51 18.26 7.85
C ALA A 440 -47.58 18.48 8.95
N LEU A 441 -48.81 18.00 8.76
CA LEU A 441 -49.87 18.08 9.78
C LEU A 441 -49.58 17.16 10.98
N HIS A 442 -48.98 15.99 10.74
CA HIS A 442 -48.55 15.09 11.81
C HIS A 442 -47.43 15.71 12.66
N ILE A 443 -46.52 16.48 12.06
CA ILE A 443 -45.47 17.22 12.79
C ILE A 443 -46.10 18.25 13.72
N ILE A 444 -47.06 19.06 13.24
CA ILE A 444 -47.75 20.03 14.10
C ILE A 444 -48.45 19.32 15.27
N ALA A 445 -49.11 18.18 15.01
CA ALA A 445 -49.74 17.37 16.05
C ALA A 445 -48.72 16.75 17.03
N TYR A 446 -47.50 16.46 16.58
CA TYR A 446 -46.41 15.91 17.38
C TYR A 446 -45.72 16.96 18.27
N ASN A 447 -45.87 18.24 18.00
CA ASN A 447 -45.38 19.30 18.88
C ASN A 447 -46.18 19.34 20.18
N ARG A 448 -45.53 19.62 21.32
CA ARG A 448 -46.23 19.69 22.62
C ARG A 448 -47.04 20.97 22.78
N GLU A 449 -46.53 22.05 22.22
CA GLU A 449 -47.11 23.39 22.24
C GLU A 449 -47.14 23.91 20.81
N ILE A 450 -48.20 24.64 20.44
CA ILE A 450 -48.37 25.21 19.10
C ILE A 450 -48.57 26.73 19.21
N ASN A 451 -47.85 27.50 18.40
CA ASN A 451 -48.02 28.96 18.36
C ASN A 451 -49.10 29.37 17.33
N GLU A 452 -49.43 30.66 17.26
CA GLU A 452 -50.38 31.19 16.29
C GLU A 452 -50.00 30.89 14.82
N GLY A 453 -48.70 30.80 14.52
CA GLY A 453 -48.21 30.40 13.20
C GLY A 453 -48.59 28.95 12.86
N HIS A 454 -48.46 28.03 13.81
CA HIS A 454 -48.92 26.64 13.66
C HIS A 454 -50.44 26.55 13.45
N LYS A 455 -51.24 27.36 14.16
CA LYS A 455 -52.71 27.36 14.00
C LYS A 455 -53.11 27.80 12.59
N LYS A 456 -52.53 28.90 12.11
CA LYS A 456 -52.75 29.39 10.72
C LYS A 456 -52.28 28.38 9.69
N LEU A 457 -51.11 27.77 9.89
CA LEU A 457 -50.57 26.76 9.00
C LEU A 457 -51.43 25.48 8.98
N THR A 458 -51.98 25.08 10.12
CA THR A 458 -52.90 23.92 10.20
C THR A 458 -54.10 24.14 9.30
N LYS A 459 -54.73 25.33 9.36
CA LYS A 459 -55.83 25.68 8.46
C LYS A 459 -55.39 25.64 6.99
N LEU A 460 -54.23 26.21 6.68
CA LEU A 460 -53.68 26.21 5.33
C LEU A 460 -53.44 24.79 4.77
N LEU A 461 -52.95 23.87 5.60
CA LEU A 461 -52.74 22.47 5.20
C LEU A 461 -54.06 21.74 4.93
N LEU A 462 -55.09 21.97 5.75
CA LEU A 462 -56.44 21.40 5.56
C LEU A 462 -57.09 21.94 4.28
N ASP A 463 -57.02 23.26 4.05
CA ASP A 463 -57.57 23.92 2.87
C ASP A 463 -56.92 23.44 1.55
N ASN A 464 -55.71 22.89 1.62
CA ASN A 464 -54.97 22.35 0.46
C ASN A 464 -54.99 20.81 0.38
N GLY A 465 -55.92 20.14 1.07
CA GLY A 465 -56.20 18.71 0.88
C GLY A 465 -55.49 17.75 1.85
N THR A 466 -54.96 18.25 2.97
CA THR A 466 -54.49 17.37 4.06
C THR A 466 -55.68 16.90 4.91
N SER A 467 -55.69 15.64 5.35
CA SER A 467 -56.71 15.12 6.28
C SER A 467 -56.11 14.85 7.66
N PRO A 468 -56.76 15.27 8.77
CA PRO A 468 -56.32 14.93 10.12
C PRO A 468 -56.53 13.45 10.45
N TYR A 469 -57.27 12.72 9.61
CA TYR A 469 -57.53 11.28 9.71
C TYR A 469 -56.58 10.43 8.85
N LEU A 470 -55.76 11.06 8.00
CA LEU A 470 -54.74 10.34 7.22
C LEU A 470 -53.74 9.69 8.20
N GLU A 471 -53.45 8.41 8.02
CA GLU A 471 -52.42 7.72 8.81
C GLU A 471 -51.02 8.01 8.29
N ASN A 472 -50.04 7.97 9.19
CA ASN A 472 -48.63 8.09 8.82
C ASN A 472 -48.02 6.76 8.34
N ASP A 473 -47.17 6.85 7.32
CA ASP A 473 -46.44 5.72 6.76
C ASP A 473 -45.01 5.65 7.35
N LEU A 474 -44.89 5.12 8.57
CA LEU A 474 -43.62 4.99 9.30
C LEU A 474 -42.80 3.77 8.86
N ILE A 475 -41.47 3.90 8.84
CA ILE A 475 -40.56 2.75 8.70
C ILE A 475 -40.37 2.11 10.08
N ILE A 476 -40.87 0.88 10.24
CA ILE A 476 -40.82 0.13 11.50
C ILE A 476 -39.57 -0.76 11.51
N ASN A 477 -38.56 -0.44 12.32
CA ASN A 477 -37.34 -1.25 12.46
C ASN A 477 -37.35 -2.08 13.75
N ALA A 478 -38.09 -1.63 14.77
CA ALA A 478 -38.30 -2.34 16.03
C ALA A 478 -39.74 -2.16 16.57
N PRO A 479 -40.24 -3.04 17.45
CA PRO A 479 -41.63 -2.98 17.95
C PRO A 479 -42.01 -1.63 18.59
N GLN A 480 -41.06 -0.99 19.26
CA GLN A 480 -41.24 0.35 19.86
C GLN A 480 -41.49 1.47 18.84
N ASP A 481 -41.10 1.29 17.57
CA ASP A 481 -41.30 2.30 16.50
C ASP A 481 -42.77 2.39 16.09
N THR A 482 -43.60 1.39 16.45
CA THR A 482 -45.05 1.38 16.18
C THR A 482 -45.84 2.33 17.09
N PHE A 483 -45.24 2.82 18.18
CA PHE A 483 -45.93 3.66 19.15
C PHE A 483 -46.48 4.95 18.52
N TRP A 484 -45.77 5.53 17.56
CA TRP A 484 -46.16 6.76 16.87
C TRP A 484 -46.99 6.55 15.60
N LYS A 485 -47.36 5.30 15.29
CA LYS A 485 -48.27 5.02 14.20
C LYS A 485 -49.68 5.54 14.52
N GLY A 486 -50.30 6.17 13.54
CA GLY A 486 -51.67 6.67 13.60
C GLY A 486 -51.87 7.98 12.86
N ASN A 487 -53.09 8.51 12.91
CA ASN A 487 -53.43 9.81 12.34
C ASN A 487 -53.01 10.98 13.24
N SER A 488 -53.07 12.21 12.71
CA SER A 488 -52.64 13.42 13.42
C SER A 488 -53.36 13.62 14.76
N LEU A 489 -54.67 13.32 14.85
CA LEU A 489 -55.44 13.41 16.10
C LEU A 489 -54.94 12.43 17.17
N SER A 490 -54.65 11.19 16.76
CA SER A 490 -54.13 10.16 17.65
C SER A 490 -52.73 10.50 18.18
N ILE A 491 -51.87 11.07 17.34
CA ILE A 491 -50.52 11.51 17.73
C ILE A 491 -50.60 12.67 18.72
N ALA A 492 -51.44 13.68 18.45
CA ALA A 492 -51.66 14.81 19.35
C ALA A 492 -52.13 14.35 20.73
N LYS A 493 -53.04 13.37 20.80
CA LYS A 493 -53.51 12.78 22.06
C LYS A 493 -52.39 12.04 22.80
N LYS A 494 -51.57 11.24 22.12
CA LYS A 494 -50.42 10.52 22.70
C LYS A 494 -49.35 11.48 23.23
N ARG A 495 -49.13 12.61 22.54
CA ARG A 495 -48.11 13.60 22.89
C ARG A 495 -48.58 14.61 23.95
N GLY A 496 -49.89 14.81 24.08
CA GLY A 496 -50.50 15.77 24.99
C GLY A 496 -50.69 17.17 24.41
N ASN A 497 -50.76 17.31 23.08
CA ASN A 497 -51.01 18.59 22.41
C ASN A 497 -52.49 18.98 22.50
N LYS A 498 -52.89 19.58 23.63
CA LYS A 498 -54.29 19.95 23.91
C LYS A 498 -54.79 21.05 22.98
N GLU A 499 -53.96 22.05 22.70
CA GLU A 499 -54.33 23.19 21.86
C GLU A 499 -54.64 22.77 20.42
N PHE A 500 -53.88 21.82 19.85
CA PHE A 500 -54.19 21.27 18.53
C PHE A 500 -55.52 20.51 18.52
N LEU A 501 -55.80 19.73 19.56
CA LEU A 501 -57.07 18.98 19.68
C LEU A 501 -58.26 19.91 19.84
N GLU A 502 -58.14 20.96 20.66
CA GLU A 502 -59.15 22.01 20.83
C GLU A 502 -59.39 22.76 19.52
N LEU A 503 -58.33 23.08 18.77
CA LEU A 503 -58.43 23.69 17.45
C LEU A 503 -59.20 22.80 16.47
N MET A 504 -58.86 21.51 16.39
CA MET A 504 -59.55 20.55 15.54
C MET A 504 -61.03 20.38 15.93
N ALA A 505 -61.33 20.31 17.23
CA ALA A 505 -62.71 20.25 17.72
C ALA A 505 -63.50 21.53 17.38
N SER A 506 -62.88 22.71 17.49
CA SER A 506 -63.51 23.99 17.15
C SER A 506 -63.90 24.08 15.67
N TRP A 507 -63.21 23.35 14.80
CA TRP A 507 -63.48 23.24 13.37
C TRP A 507 -64.37 22.05 13.00
N GLY A 508 -64.94 21.35 14.00
CA GLY A 508 -65.91 20.28 13.81
C GLY A 508 -65.31 18.90 13.52
N TYR A 509 -64.00 18.69 13.71
CA TYR A 509 -63.39 17.37 13.58
C TYR A 509 -63.66 16.51 14.82
N SER A 510 -64.04 15.24 14.60
CA SER A 510 -64.33 14.31 15.68
C SER A 510 -63.06 13.80 16.34
N LEU A 511 -62.97 13.94 17.66
CA LEU A 511 -61.82 13.48 18.46
C LEU A 511 -61.96 12.02 18.96
N THR A 512 -63.07 11.35 18.68
CA THR A 512 -63.30 9.95 19.09
C THR A 512 -62.61 9.00 18.12
N ILE A 513 -61.52 8.38 18.57
CA ILE A 513 -60.81 7.33 17.83
C ILE A 513 -61.63 6.04 17.96
N ASN A 514 -62.39 5.68 16.92
CA ASN A 514 -62.92 4.33 16.79
C ASN A 514 -61.83 3.46 16.16
N ASP A 515 -61.30 2.51 16.93
CA ASP A 515 -60.60 1.35 16.38
C ASP A 515 -61.62 0.53 15.57
N THR A 516 -61.60 0.65 14.25
CA THR A 516 -61.87 -0.35 13.18
C THR A 516 -62.47 0.28 11.92
N PRO A 517 -62.06 -0.12 10.70
CA PRO A 517 -62.56 0.45 9.45
C PRO A 517 -63.83 -0.28 8.97
N SER A 518 -64.89 0.47 8.65
CA SER A 518 -66.03 -0.04 7.88
C SER A 518 -66.17 0.70 6.54
N ASN A 519 -65.86 -0.05 5.49
CA ASN A 519 -66.17 0.08 4.05
C ASN A 519 -67.36 0.96 3.62
N SER A 520 -67.20 1.71 2.52
CA SER A 520 -68.07 1.76 1.32
C SER A 520 -67.53 2.88 0.39
N ASN A 521 -67.40 2.80 -0.95
CA ASN A 521 -68.05 1.99 -1.97
C ASN A 521 -67.17 1.80 -3.23
N LYS A 522 -67.19 0.55 -3.73
CA LYS A 522 -67.21 0.05 -5.12
C LYS A 522 -66.89 1.01 -6.29
N SER A 523 -66.01 0.58 -7.19
CA SER A 523 -66.42 -0.09 -8.46
C SER A 523 -65.26 -0.66 -9.28
N ASN A 524 -65.48 -1.90 -9.75
CA ASN A 524 -64.98 -2.57 -10.98
C ASN A 524 -63.53 -3.07 -11.04
N THR A 525 -63.26 -4.36 -10.79
CA THR A 525 -63.35 -5.53 -11.71
C THR A 525 -62.39 -5.52 -12.90
N ALA A 526 -61.34 -6.34 -12.84
CA ALA A 526 -61.05 -7.38 -13.84
C ALA A 526 -59.98 -8.36 -13.32
N LEU A 527 -60.24 -9.65 -13.58
CA LEU A 527 -59.45 -10.85 -13.38
C LEU A 527 -58.03 -10.76 -14.01
N GLN A 528 -56.99 -11.58 -13.76
CA GLN A 528 -56.89 -13.00 -13.41
C GLN A 528 -55.39 -13.35 -13.17
N ASN A 529 -55.10 -14.31 -12.27
CA ASN A 529 -54.04 -15.35 -12.36
C ASN A 529 -52.54 -14.96 -12.55
N THR A 530 -51.54 -15.45 -11.80
CA THR A 530 -51.32 -16.82 -11.26
C THR A 530 -50.17 -16.88 -10.24
N LYS A 531 -50.35 -17.79 -9.26
CA LYS A 531 -49.36 -18.70 -8.63
C LYS A 531 -48.19 -18.15 -7.78
N GLY A 532 -48.42 -18.20 -6.46
CA GLY A 532 -47.79 -19.25 -5.62
C GLY A 532 -46.44 -18.95 -4.96
N SER A 533 -46.45 -18.71 -3.64
CA SER A 533 -45.85 -19.60 -2.62
C SER A 533 -45.73 -18.88 -1.27
N LYS A 534 -46.29 -19.51 -0.24
CA LYS A 534 -46.20 -19.10 1.17
C LYS A 534 -45.03 -19.81 1.84
N TRP A 535 -44.32 -19.09 2.70
CA TRP A 535 -43.55 -19.63 3.82
C TRP A 535 -44.52 -20.09 4.95
N PRO A 536 -44.12 -20.99 5.87
CA PRO A 536 -43.49 -20.51 7.12
C PRO A 536 -42.41 -21.43 7.74
N VAL A 537 -41.68 -20.81 8.67
CA VAL A 537 -40.64 -21.34 9.57
C VAL A 537 -41.24 -22.08 10.78
N ILE A 538 -40.43 -22.97 11.38
CA ILE A 538 -40.23 -23.32 12.83
C ILE A 538 -40.50 -24.84 13.06
N ALA A 539 -39.70 -25.72 13.68
CA ALA A 539 -38.52 -25.74 14.59
C ALA A 539 -37.87 -27.16 14.64
N ALA A 540 -36.75 -27.27 15.39
CA ALA A 540 -36.05 -28.45 15.96
C ALA A 540 -34.94 -29.06 15.07
N SER A 541 -33.64 -28.97 15.36
CA SER A 541 -32.84 -29.32 16.56
C SER A 541 -32.72 -30.83 16.81
N ALA A 542 -31.52 -31.37 16.51
CA ALA A 542 -30.97 -32.70 16.83
C ALA A 542 -31.71 -33.88 16.18
N LEU A 543 -31.13 -34.78 15.38
CA LEU A 543 -29.82 -35.43 15.24
C LEU A 543 -29.74 -35.86 13.74
N ALA A 544 -28.65 -36.20 13.07
CA ALA A 544 -27.23 -36.27 13.32
C ALA A 544 -26.63 -36.91 12.04
N ILE A 545 -25.38 -36.57 11.74
CA ILE A 545 -24.36 -37.54 11.33
C ILE A 545 -24.73 -38.45 10.14
N ALA A 546 -24.56 -37.95 8.91
CA ALA A 546 -24.34 -38.81 7.73
C ALA A 546 -23.68 -38.10 6.52
N GLY A 547 -23.47 -36.77 6.55
CA GLY A 547 -22.99 -36.02 5.38
C GLY A 547 -21.59 -35.42 5.46
N ILE A 548 -20.79 -35.76 6.50
CA ILE A 548 -19.47 -35.14 6.75
C ILE A 548 -18.31 -36.15 6.68
N ILE A 549 -18.55 -37.39 6.25
CA ILE A 549 -17.48 -38.42 6.11
C ILE A 549 -17.06 -38.68 4.64
N SER A 550 -17.68 -38.09 3.61
CA SER A 550 -17.22 -38.29 2.21
C SER A 550 -16.43 -37.14 1.58
N GLY A 551 -16.23 -36.02 2.29
CA GLY A 551 -15.55 -34.84 1.74
C GLY A 551 -14.02 -34.81 1.88
N VAL A 552 -13.44 -35.64 2.77
CA VAL A 552 -11.99 -35.60 3.09
C VAL A 552 -11.20 -36.59 2.24
N ALA A 553 -11.82 -37.62 1.66
CA ALA A 553 -11.14 -38.58 0.79
C ALA A 553 -10.95 -38.07 -0.66
N VAL A 554 -11.75 -37.09 -1.12
CA VAL A 554 -11.64 -36.54 -2.48
C VAL A 554 -10.58 -35.44 -2.59
N ALA A 555 -10.28 -34.73 -1.49
CA ALA A 555 -9.23 -33.70 -1.46
C ALA A 555 -7.81 -34.31 -1.48
N VAL A 556 -7.61 -35.46 -0.83
CA VAL A 556 -6.30 -36.13 -0.79
C VAL A 556 -5.97 -36.83 -2.12
N TYR A 557 -6.98 -37.32 -2.85
CA TYR A 557 -6.78 -37.96 -4.16
C TYR A 557 -6.48 -36.94 -5.28
N LEU A 558 -6.94 -35.69 -5.14
CA LEU A 558 -6.68 -34.60 -6.11
C LEU A 558 -5.29 -33.95 -5.91
N GLU A 559 -4.72 -33.97 -4.71
CA GLU A 559 -3.34 -33.53 -4.48
C GLU A 559 -2.30 -34.53 -4.98
N MET A 560 -2.56 -35.84 -4.91
CA MET A 560 -1.64 -36.85 -5.46
C MET A 560 -1.60 -36.87 -6.99
N LEU A 561 -2.71 -36.53 -7.67
CA LEU A 561 -2.74 -36.41 -9.14
C LEU A 561 -1.97 -35.17 -9.63
N ALA A 562 -1.97 -34.07 -8.88
CA ALA A 562 -1.23 -32.86 -9.21
C ALA A 562 0.30 -33.04 -9.10
N VAL A 563 0.76 -33.88 -8.16
CA VAL A 563 2.18 -34.26 -8.03
C VAL A 563 2.59 -35.24 -9.14
N GLY A 564 1.73 -36.19 -9.50
CA GLY A 564 1.99 -37.13 -10.60
C GLY A 564 2.12 -36.47 -11.98
N ILE A 565 1.29 -35.47 -12.27
CA ILE A 565 1.34 -34.71 -13.54
C ILE A 565 2.57 -33.78 -13.59
N ALA A 566 2.99 -33.21 -12.45
CA ALA A 566 4.20 -32.38 -12.37
C ALA A 566 5.49 -33.19 -12.58
N VAL A 567 5.56 -34.43 -12.07
CA VAL A 567 6.71 -35.33 -12.29
C VAL A 567 6.76 -35.84 -13.74
N GLY A 568 5.60 -36.15 -14.34
CA GLY A 568 5.50 -36.56 -15.75
C GLY A 568 5.93 -35.47 -16.74
N ALA A 569 5.55 -34.21 -16.49
CA ALA A 569 5.95 -33.07 -17.34
C ALA A 569 7.47 -32.77 -17.26
N CYS A 570 8.10 -32.99 -16.09
CA CYS A 570 9.55 -32.83 -15.93
C CYS A 570 10.37 -33.91 -16.65
N CYS A 571 9.87 -35.15 -16.72
CA CYS A 571 10.53 -36.24 -17.46
C CYS A 571 10.46 -36.04 -18.99
N LEU A 572 9.34 -35.50 -19.50
CA LEU A 572 9.22 -35.18 -20.94
C LEU A 572 10.10 -33.99 -21.35
N PHE A 573 10.26 -32.98 -20.49
CA PHE A 573 11.14 -31.84 -20.74
C PHE A 573 12.63 -32.23 -20.74
N ALA A 574 13.02 -33.17 -19.88
CA ALA A 574 14.38 -33.73 -19.88
C ALA A 574 14.67 -34.54 -21.16
N ALA A 575 13.69 -35.30 -21.67
CA ALA A 575 13.81 -36.03 -22.93
C ALA A 575 13.86 -35.11 -24.16
N LEU A 576 13.09 -34.01 -24.17
CA LEU A 576 13.12 -33.02 -25.26
C LEU A 576 14.42 -32.22 -25.32
N ILE A 577 15.02 -31.91 -24.16
CA ILE A 577 16.33 -31.23 -24.11
C ILE A 577 17.45 -32.15 -24.62
N ILE A 578 17.40 -33.46 -24.31
CA ILE A 578 18.33 -34.44 -24.87
C ILE A 578 18.15 -34.56 -26.40
N TYR A 579 16.93 -34.49 -26.91
CA TYR A 579 16.63 -34.55 -28.34
C TYR A 579 17.06 -33.28 -29.12
N CYS A 580 16.87 -32.09 -28.55
CA CYS A 580 17.29 -30.83 -29.18
C CYS A 580 18.80 -30.58 -29.12
N CYS A 581 19.53 -31.19 -28.17
CA CYS A 581 20.98 -30.99 -28.02
C CYS A 581 21.86 -31.73 -29.04
N ASN A 582 21.31 -32.68 -29.83
CA ASN A 582 22.06 -33.39 -30.87
C ASN A 582 22.08 -32.69 -32.24
N ARG A 583 21.49 -31.48 -32.38
CA ARG A 583 21.31 -30.85 -33.70
C ARG A 583 21.59 -29.35 -33.69
N SER A 584 22.84 -28.95 -33.44
CA SER A 584 23.28 -27.58 -33.79
C SER A 584 24.77 -27.52 -34.10
N SER A 585 25.14 -28.10 -35.23
CA SER A 585 26.34 -27.75 -36.00
C SER A 585 25.89 -27.25 -37.37
N SER A 586 25.34 -26.03 -37.44
CA SER A 586 25.33 -25.22 -38.66
C SER A 586 24.78 -23.79 -38.46
N SER A 587 25.59 -22.82 -38.87
CA SER A 587 25.27 -21.47 -39.36
C SER A 587 24.49 -20.50 -38.46
N LEU A 588 25.23 -19.58 -37.81
CA LEU A 588 24.74 -18.29 -37.29
C LEU A 588 25.33 -17.17 -38.17
N GLU A 589 24.52 -16.60 -39.07
CA GLU A 589 24.77 -15.28 -39.64
C GLU A 589 23.52 -14.41 -39.40
N GLY A 590 23.72 -13.27 -38.72
CA GLY A 590 22.70 -12.23 -38.52
C GLY A 590 22.21 -12.04 -37.09
N SER A 591 23.05 -11.53 -36.19
CA SER A 591 22.60 -11.03 -34.86
C SER A 591 23.11 -9.61 -34.59
N ASN A 592 22.22 -8.77 -34.02
CA ASN A 592 22.53 -7.39 -33.65
C ASN A 592 23.63 -7.35 -32.59
N VAL A 593 24.73 -6.65 -32.88
CA VAL A 593 25.86 -6.46 -31.97
C VAL A 593 25.44 -5.54 -30.82
N VAL A 594 25.58 -6.00 -29.57
CA VAL A 594 25.37 -5.17 -28.36
C VAL A 594 26.72 -4.52 -28.00
N PRO A 595 26.91 -3.20 -28.18
CA PRO A 595 28.22 -2.56 -27.98
C PRO A 595 28.54 -2.26 -26.51
N VAL A 596 27.53 -2.30 -25.63
CA VAL A 596 27.64 -1.90 -24.21
C VAL A 596 27.02 -2.99 -23.32
N ASP A 597 27.75 -4.08 -23.09
CA ASP A 597 27.49 -5.06 -22.03
C ASP A 597 28.72 -5.09 -21.11
N ASN A 598 28.55 -5.24 -19.80
CA ASN A 598 29.59 -5.07 -18.77
C ASN A 598 30.56 -6.27 -18.68
N GLY A 599 31.03 -6.76 -19.85
CA GLY A 599 32.12 -7.72 -19.97
C GLY A 599 31.72 -9.15 -19.61
N LYS A 600 31.00 -9.84 -20.49
CA LYS A 600 30.92 -11.31 -20.45
C LYS A 600 32.13 -11.87 -21.19
N LEU A 601 33.19 -12.24 -20.46
CA LEU A 601 34.29 -13.01 -21.05
C LEU A 601 33.83 -14.40 -21.47
N VAL A 602 32.88 -14.96 -20.71
CA VAL A 602 32.30 -16.26 -20.99
C VAL A 602 30.87 -16.09 -21.49
N GLU A 603 30.63 -16.41 -22.76
CA GLU A 603 29.31 -16.37 -23.39
C GLU A 603 28.31 -17.26 -22.62
N GLN A 604 27.04 -16.84 -22.52
CA GLN A 604 25.98 -17.62 -21.85
C GLN A 604 25.75 -19.01 -22.49
N GLN A 605 26.37 -19.29 -23.64
CA GLN A 605 26.28 -20.54 -24.38
C GLN A 605 27.37 -21.57 -24.04
N ASN A 606 28.32 -21.26 -23.13
CA ASN A 606 29.45 -22.16 -22.86
C ASN A 606 28.98 -23.52 -22.30
N VAL A 607 29.43 -24.62 -22.92
CA VAL A 607 28.90 -25.99 -22.72
C VAL A 607 29.09 -26.47 -21.28
N THR A 608 30.22 -26.16 -20.64
CA THR A 608 30.51 -26.50 -19.24
C THR A 608 29.57 -25.83 -18.23
N LYS A 609 29.10 -24.60 -18.51
CA LYS A 609 28.07 -23.92 -17.69
C LYS A 609 26.72 -24.64 -17.81
N ARG A 610 26.34 -25.07 -19.02
CA ARG A 610 25.09 -25.81 -19.28
C ARG A 610 25.10 -27.19 -18.63
N GLU A 611 26.20 -27.93 -18.71
CA GLU A 611 26.32 -29.25 -18.08
C GLU A 611 26.20 -29.17 -16.55
N SER A 612 26.80 -28.16 -15.91
CA SER A 612 26.64 -27.94 -14.46
C SER A 612 25.20 -27.60 -14.09
N TYR A 613 24.52 -26.78 -14.90
CA TYR A 613 23.11 -26.43 -14.75
C TYR A 613 22.19 -27.67 -14.89
N CYS A 614 22.45 -28.53 -15.89
CA CYS A 614 21.70 -29.75 -16.13
C CYS A 614 21.93 -30.85 -15.09
N ARG A 615 23.12 -30.95 -14.49
CA ARG A 615 23.39 -31.92 -13.40
C ARG A 615 22.67 -31.56 -12.10
N HIS A 616 22.51 -30.27 -11.78
CA HIS A 616 21.90 -29.82 -10.52
C HIS A 616 20.40 -29.48 -10.62
N SER A 617 19.83 -29.32 -11.82
CA SER A 617 18.40 -29.01 -12.01
C SER A 617 17.45 -30.13 -11.57
N LYS A 618 17.96 -31.35 -11.32
CA LYS A 618 17.16 -32.46 -10.76
C LYS A 618 16.78 -32.27 -9.30
N PHE A 619 17.44 -31.37 -8.57
CA PHE A 619 17.13 -31.09 -7.16
C PHE A 619 17.34 -29.59 -6.86
N ILE A 620 16.23 -28.86 -6.70
CA ILE A 620 16.11 -27.57 -5.99
C ILE A 620 16.63 -26.30 -6.73
N ASN A 621 15.71 -25.45 -7.20
CA ASN A 621 16.02 -24.13 -7.81
C ASN A 621 16.26 -22.99 -6.78
N TRP A 622 15.86 -23.17 -5.51
CA TRP A 622 15.91 -22.17 -4.43
C TRP A 622 16.50 -22.76 -3.15
N CYS A 623 17.42 -22.07 -2.47
CA CYS A 623 18.02 -22.58 -1.22
C CYS A 623 17.02 -22.71 -0.05
N GLY A 624 15.83 -22.10 -0.14
CA GLY A 624 14.75 -22.25 0.84
C GLY A 624 14.97 -21.56 2.20
N GLY A 625 16.09 -20.86 2.43
CA GLY A 625 16.38 -20.23 3.72
C GLY A 625 17.60 -19.30 3.75
N THR A 626 17.95 -18.77 4.93
CA THR A 626 19.16 -17.96 5.14
C THR A 626 20.38 -18.87 5.31
N ARG A 627 21.61 -18.31 5.33
CA ARG A 627 22.81 -19.13 5.57
C ARG A 627 22.75 -19.91 6.88
N ASN A 628 22.11 -19.37 7.92
CA ASN A 628 21.97 -20.02 9.22
C ASN A 628 20.83 -21.06 9.27
N ILE A 629 19.77 -20.86 8.49
CA ILE A 629 18.57 -21.71 8.51
C ILE A 629 18.38 -22.33 7.13
N SER A 630 18.79 -23.60 6.99
CA SER A 630 18.65 -24.45 5.79
C SER A 630 19.29 -23.96 4.47
N GLY A 631 19.84 -22.75 4.40
CA GLY A 631 20.34 -22.15 3.15
C GLY A 631 21.84 -22.31 2.88
N THR A 632 22.63 -22.89 3.79
CA THR A 632 24.03 -23.24 3.49
C THR A 632 24.10 -24.60 2.81
N THR A 633 24.41 -24.61 1.51
CA THR A 633 24.55 -25.85 0.72
C THR A 633 26.01 -26.13 0.34
N LYS A 634 26.28 -27.36 -0.10
CA LYS A 634 27.61 -27.80 -0.54
C LYS A 634 28.16 -26.90 -1.64
N GLU A 635 27.33 -26.50 -2.60
CA GLU A 635 27.70 -25.69 -3.76
C GLU A 635 28.17 -24.29 -3.34
N VAL A 636 27.51 -23.69 -2.34
CA VAL A 636 27.92 -22.39 -1.77
C VAL A 636 29.27 -22.52 -1.08
N VAL A 637 29.48 -23.56 -0.27
CA VAL A 637 30.75 -23.81 0.42
C VAL A 637 31.89 -24.05 -0.56
N GLU A 638 31.64 -24.81 -1.63
CA GLU A 638 32.64 -25.07 -2.66
C GLU A 638 32.97 -23.84 -3.50
N LEU A 639 31.98 -22.99 -3.80
CA LEU A 639 32.23 -21.69 -4.43
C LEU A 639 33.09 -20.80 -3.54
N GLU A 640 32.80 -20.71 -2.24
CA GLU A 640 33.60 -19.93 -1.29
C GLU A 640 35.05 -20.40 -1.23
N LYS A 641 35.29 -21.72 -1.25
CA LYS A 641 36.65 -22.28 -1.35
C LYS A 641 37.36 -21.90 -2.66
N SER A 642 36.64 -21.99 -3.78
CA SER A 642 37.17 -21.62 -5.11
C SER A 642 37.57 -20.14 -5.17
N LEU A 643 36.74 -19.26 -4.60
CA LEU A 643 36.99 -17.82 -4.53
C LEU A 643 38.15 -17.47 -3.58
N ALA A 644 38.25 -18.14 -2.43
CA ALA A 644 39.39 -17.99 -1.53
C ALA A 644 40.70 -18.39 -2.23
N CYS A 645 40.68 -19.51 -2.96
CA CYS A 645 41.80 -19.97 -3.78
C CYS A 645 42.18 -18.99 -4.90
N LEU A 646 41.19 -18.42 -5.61
CA LEU A 646 41.43 -17.43 -6.66
C LEU A 646 42.25 -16.22 -6.16
N HIS A 647 41.95 -15.76 -4.95
CA HIS A 647 42.53 -14.54 -4.36
C HIS A 647 43.71 -14.82 -3.43
N LYS A 648 44.16 -16.07 -3.31
CA LYS A 648 45.16 -16.52 -2.31
C LYS A 648 44.83 -16.07 -0.89
N LYS A 649 43.55 -16.16 -0.50
CA LYS A 649 43.07 -15.83 0.85
C LYS A 649 42.60 -17.08 1.59
N GLU A 650 42.58 -17.00 2.91
CA GLU A 650 42.21 -18.13 3.78
C GLU A 650 40.72 -18.49 3.66
N ALA A 651 39.86 -17.49 3.43
CA ALA A 651 38.43 -17.68 3.32
C ALA A 651 37.78 -16.66 2.38
N ALA A 652 36.60 -17.01 1.88
CA ALA A 652 35.73 -16.09 1.17
C ALA A 652 34.28 -16.23 1.67
N LEU A 653 33.49 -15.18 1.47
CA LEU A 653 32.10 -15.11 1.87
C LEU A 653 31.24 -14.60 0.73
N THR A 654 30.22 -15.36 0.35
CA THR A 654 29.31 -15.01 -0.74
C THR A 654 28.09 -14.22 -0.28
N PHE A 655 27.67 -13.29 -1.14
CA PHE A 655 26.52 -12.40 -0.98
C PHE A 655 25.63 -12.45 -2.22
N ALA A 656 24.38 -11.96 -2.10
CA ALA A 656 23.42 -11.92 -3.19
C ALA A 656 23.89 -11.06 -4.39
N CYS A 657 24.69 -10.02 -4.16
CA CYS A 657 25.32 -9.21 -5.21
C CYS A 657 26.56 -8.47 -4.67
N GLY A 658 27.42 -7.98 -5.58
CA GLY A 658 28.61 -7.20 -5.20
C GLY A 658 28.30 -5.89 -4.46
N TYR A 659 27.16 -5.26 -4.77
CA TYR A 659 26.71 -4.06 -4.06
C TYR A 659 26.51 -4.36 -2.56
N LEU A 660 25.82 -5.47 -2.26
CA LEU A 660 25.54 -5.88 -0.88
C LEU A 660 26.82 -6.29 -0.15
N ALA A 661 27.77 -6.95 -0.84
CA ALA A 661 29.06 -7.30 -0.27
C ALA A 661 29.81 -6.05 0.23
N ASN A 662 29.91 -5.00 -0.60
CA ASN A 662 30.52 -3.73 -0.21
C ASN A 662 29.79 -3.05 0.94
N GLN A 663 28.49 -2.81 0.78
CA GLN A 663 27.69 -2.09 1.76
C GLN A 663 27.75 -2.77 3.13
N THR A 664 27.60 -4.09 3.15
CA THR A 664 27.53 -4.89 4.38
C THR A 664 28.89 -4.99 5.06
N THR A 665 29.96 -5.22 4.29
CA THR A 665 31.30 -5.42 4.88
C THR A 665 31.85 -4.11 5.44
N LEU A 666 31.82 -3.01 4.67
CA LEU A 666 32.35 -1.72 5.12
C LEU A 666 31.57 -1.17 6.31
N SER A 667 30.24 -1.27 6.31
CA SER A 667 29.44 -0.83 7.47
C SER A 667 29.71 -1.66 8.72
N THR A 668 29.90 -2.98 8.58
CA THR A 668 30.18 -3.88 9.70
C THR A 668 31.57 -3.65 10.28
N LEU A 669 32.61 -3.53 9.44
CA LEU A 669 33.97 -3.20 9.88
C LEU A 669 33.99 -1.86 10.64
N SER A 670 33.29 -0.85 10.10
CA SER A 670 33.14 0.47 10.74
C SER A 670 32.48 0.40 12.12
N SER A 671 31.52 -0.51 12.28
CA SER A 671 30.78 -0.69 13.52
C SER A 671 31.62 -1.40 14.58
N ILE A 672 32.33 -2.47 14.20
CA ILE A 672 33.04 -3.37 15.10
C ILE A 672 34.40 -2.82 15.53
N ILE A 673 35.14 -2.17 14.62
CA ILE A 673 36.46 -1.63 14.94
C ILE A 673 36.27 -0.30 15.67
N PRO A 674 36.65 -0.19 16.96
CA PRO A 674 36.45 1.03 17.72
C PRO A 674 37.33 2.15 17.17
N ASN A 675 36.75 3.35 17.07
CA ASN A 675 37.42 4.57 16.64
C ASN A 675 38.10 4.51 15.26
N VAL A 676 37.67 3.58 14.38
CA VAL A 676 38.26 3.47 13.04
C VAL A 676 37.98 4.71 12.18
N VAL A 677 38.98 5.11 11.41
CA VAL A 677 38.88 6.20 10.43
C VAL A 677 39.01 5.64 9.02
N ILE A 678 38.14 6.08 8.11
CA ILE A 678 38.07 5.53 6.75
C ILE A 678 38.58 6.55 5.73
N PHE A 679 39.48 6.14 4.87
CA PHE A 679 40.01 6.90 3.75
C PHE A 679 39.42 6.34 2.47
N SER A 680 38.63 7.13 1.75
CA SER A 680 37.90 6.70 0.55
C SER A 680 38.38 7.50 -0.66
N ASP A 681 38.65 6.83 -1.78
CA ASP A 681 38.80 7.51 -3.06
C ASP A 681 37.51 8.27 -3.39
N GLU A 682 37.64 9.47 -3.98
CA GLU A 682 36.49 10.31 -4.31
C GLU A 682 35.56 9.72 -5.37
N LYS A 683 36.06 8.81 -6.22
CA LYS A 683 35.28 8.15 -7.28
C LYS A 683 34.79 6.75 -6.91
N ASN A 684 34.99 6.32 -5.67
CA ASN A 684 34.52 5.02 -5.21
C ASN A 684 33.04 4.76 -5.54
N HIS A 685 32.74 3.52 -5.88
CA HIS A 685 31.41 3.10 -6.27
C HIS A 685 30.37 3.37 -5.18
N SER A 686 29.14 3.64 -5.60
CA SER A 686 28.02 3.96 -4.70
C SER A 686 27.79 2.94 -3.58
N SER A 687 28.08 1.65 -3.80
CA SER A 687 27.99 0.60 -2.76
C SER A 687 28.97 0.81 -1.63
N MET A 688 30.21 1.21 -1.94
CA MET A 688 31.24 1.50 -0.95
C MET A 688 30.88 2.75 -0.17
N ILE A 689 30.47 3.82 -0.87
CA ILE A 689 30.04 5.08 -0.24
C ILE A 689 28.89 4.85 0.74
N GLU A 690 27.88 4.06 0.36
CA GLU A 690 26.75 3.77 1.25
C GLU A 690 27.15 2.89 2.44
N GLY A 691 28.08 1.94 2.27
CA GLY A 691 28.66 1.17 3.37
C GLY A 691 29.40 2.06 4.38
N ILE A 692 30.28 2.92 3.89
CA ILE A 692 31.07 3.87 4.69
C ILE A 692 30.16 4.86 5.43
N LYS A 693 29.14 5.41 4.75
CA LYS A 693 28.16 6.31 5.38
C LYS A 693 27.35 5.61 6.47
N SER A 694 26.91 4.38 6.23
CA SER A 694 26.11 3.60 7.18
C SER A 694 26.88 3.30 8.47
N GLY A 695 28.20 3.17 8.38
CA GLY A 695 29.09 2.97 9.53
C GLY A 695 29.18 4.14 10.51
N LYS A 696 28.78 5.36 10.11
CA LYS A 696 28.79 6.59 10.94
C LYS A 696 30.12 6.87 11.67
N ARG A 697 31.25 6.51 11.05
CA ARG A 697 32.60 6.80 11.55
C ARG A 697 33.24 7.99 10.82
N PRO A 698 34.28 8.63 11.41
CA PRO A 698 35.05 9.65 10.72
C PRO A 698 35.60 9.11 9.39
N LYS A 699 35.59 9.95 8.36
CA LYS A 699 36.10 9.60 7.05
C LYS A 699 36.78 10.79 6.39
N HIS A 700 37.82 10.48 5.62
CA HIS A 700 38.50 11.41 4.75
C HIS A 700 38.34 10.94 3.30
N ILE A 701 38.09 11.88 2.40
CA ILE A 701 37.99 11.62 0.97
C ILE A 701 39.28 12.12 0.34
N PHE A 702 40.09 11.22 -0.20
CA PHE A 702 41.29 11.61 -0.95
C PHE A 702 40.94 11.80 -2.42
N ARG A 703 41.73 12.61 -3.12
CA ARG A 703 41.49 12.92 -4.53
C ARG A 703 41.78 11.67 -5.34
N HIS A 704 41.07 11.51 -6.45
CA HIS A 704 41.05 10.28 -7.21
C HIS A 704 42.46 9.86 -7.65
N ASN A 705 42.90 8.67 -7.23
CA ASN A 705 44.25 8.13 -7.45
C ASN A 705 45.42 9.05 -6.97
N ASP A 706 45.15 10.04 -6.11
CA ASP A 706 46.14 10.98 -5.58
C ASP A 706 46.77 10.41 -4.28
N VAL A 707 47.89 9.71 -4.45
CA VAL A 707 48.63 9.05 -3.37
C VAL A 707 49.22 10.07 -2.39
N ASP A 708 49.65 11.23 -2.86
CA ASP A 708 50.22 12.28 -2.01
C ASP A 708 49.15 12.88 -1.08
N HIS A 709 47.94 13.11 -1.61
CA HIS A 709 46.82 13.57 -0.80
C HIS A 709 46.37 12.50 0.21
N LEU A 710 46.38 11.22 -0.18
CA LEU A 710 46.13 10.13 0.75
C LEU A 710 47.16 10.11 1.89
N GLU A 711 48.45 10.26 1.59
CA GLU A 711 49.50 10.31 2.60
C GLU A 711 49.31 11.50 3.56
N GLN A 712 49.00 12.69 3.04
CA GLN A 712 48.70 13.88 3.84
C GLN A 712 47.56 13.63 4.83
N LEU A 713 46.47 13.00 4.36
CA LEU A 713 45.32 12.67 5.19
C LEU A 713 45.67 11.58 6.23
N LEU A 714 46.44 10.56 5.86
CA LEU A 714 46.90 9.51 6.77
C LEU A 714 47.79 10.07 7.89
N LYS A 715 48.68 11.02 7.57
CA LYS A 715 49.53 11.74 8.54
C LYS A 715 48.73 12.63 9.51
N SER A 716 47.53 13.05 9.12
CA SER A 716 46.66 13.87 9.99
C SER A 716 45.96 13.08 11.10
N VAL A 717 46.02 11.74 11.05
CA VAL A 717 45.39 10.84 12.02
C VAL A 717 46.45 10.09 12.80
N ASP A 718 46.27 9.97 14.11
CA ASP A 718 47.21 9.29 15.01
C ASP A 718 47.55 7.86 14.53
N THR A 719 48.83 7.47 14.64
CA THR A 719 49.33 6.19 14.14
C THR A 719 48.68 4.99 14.83
N LYS A 720 48.25 5.11 16.09
CA LYS A 720 47.57 4.03 16.84
C LYS A 720 46.08 3.90 16.50
N THR A 721 45.50 4.91 15.84
CA THR A 721 44.10 4.86 15.42
C THR A 721 43.94 3.84 14.29
N PRO A 722 42.99 2.88 14.37
CA PRO A 722 42.72 1.95 13.27
C PRO A 722 42.27 2.68 12.01
N LYS A 723 42.80 2.29 10.84
CA LYS A 723 42.52 2.95 9.56
C LYS A 723 42.03 1.93 8.54
N ILE A 724 41.11 2.33 7.67
CA ILE A 724 40.70 1.56 6.48
C ILE A 724 40.91 2.44 5.26
N ILE A 725 41.69 1.98 4.28
CA ILE A 725 41.80 2.61 2.96
C ILE A 725 40.92 1.81 2.00
N ALA A 726 39.89 2.47 1.47
CA ALA A 726 38.91 1.87 0.56
C ALA A 726 39.05 2.47 -0.86
N LEU A 727 39.24 1.60 -1.84
CA LEU A 727 39.44 1.98 -3.25
C LEU A 727 38.94 0.89 -4.22
N GLU A 728 38.79 1.26 -5.50
CA GLU A 728 38.60 0.32 -6.61
C GLU A 728 39.94 0.02 -7.30
N SER A 729 40.10 -1.16 -7.90
CA SER A 729 41.27 -1.44 -8.74
C SER A 729 41.13 -0.89 -10.15
N VAL A 730 39.93 -0.99 -10.73
CA VAL A 730 39.55 -0.46 -12.05
C VAL A 730 38.23 0.28 -11.91
N TYR A 731 38.22 1.60 -12.12
CA TYR A 731 37.01 2.38 -11.90
C TYR A 731 36.06 2.29 -13.10
N SER A 732 34.79 2.05 -12.79
CA SER A 732 33.78 1.60 -13.75
C SER A 732 33.49 2.51 -14.95
N MET A 733 33.65 3.84 -14.79
CA MET A 733 33.24 4.82 -15.80
C MET A 733 34.41 5.31 -16.64
N ASP A 734 35.54 5.61 -16.00
CA ASP A 734 36.71 6.19 -16.64
C ASP A 734 37.71 5.12 -17.12
N GLY A 735 37.65 3.91 -16.54
CA GLY A 735 38.50 2.78 -16.91
C GLY A 735 39.96 2.94 -16.49
N ASP A 736 40.24 3.87 -15.59
CA ASP A 736 41.53 4.06 -14.96
C ASP A 736 41.83 2.96 -13.93
N ILE A 737 43.11 2.76 -13.67
CA ILE A 737 43.62 1.72 -12.79
C ILE A 737 44.32 2.39 -11.60
N ALA A 738 43.99 1.98 -10.39
CA ALA A 738 44.57 2.55 -9.18
C ALA A 738 46.06 2.18 -9.01
N PRO A 739 46.89 3.07 -8.43
CA PRO A 739 48.28 2.80 -8.11
C PRO A 739 48.40 1.92 -6.85
N LEU A 740 48.07 0.62 -6.99
CA LEU A 740 47.91 -0.28 -5.84
C LEU A 740 49.17 -0.46 -5.01
N GLU A 741 50.35 -0.54 -5.64
CA GLU A 741 51.62 -0.73 -4.94
C GLU A 741 51.88 0.42 -3.95
N ALA A 742 51.81 1.67 -4.44
CA ALA A 742 52.02 2.85 -3.61
C ALA A 742 50.95 3.00 -2.50
N ILE A 743 49.71 2.61 -2.77
CA ILE A 743 48.65 2.61 -1.75
C ILE A 743 48.89 1.52 -0.69
N CYS A 744 49.39 0.34 -1.09
CA CYS A 744 49.81 -0.69 -0.14
C CYS A 744 51.01 -0.22 0.69
N ASP A 745 51.97 0.50 0.10
CA ASP A 745 53.13 1.05 0.84
C ASP A 745 52.67 2.01 1.93
N LEU A 746 51.73 2.91 1.61
CA LEU A 746 51.10 3.79 2.60
C LEU A 746 50.29 3.02 3.64
N ALA A 747 49.59 1.96 3.24
CA ALA A 747 48.84 1.13 4.17
C ALA A 747 49.75 0.44 5.18
N ASP A 748 50.87 -0.12 4.73
CA ASP A 748 51.87 -0.79 5.57
C ASP A 748 52.55 0.23 6.50
N GLN A 749 52.92 1.41 6.00
CA GLN A 749 53.54 2.49 6.78
C GLN A 749 52.61 3.05 7.86
N HIS A 750 51.30 3.14 7.59
CA HIS A 750 50.32 3.74 8.50
C HIS A 750 49.46 2.72 9.27
N ASN A 751 49.79 1.42 9.15
CA ASN A 751 49.08 0.29 9.73
C ASN A 751 47.57 0.32 9.43
N ALA A 752 47.23 0.40 8.14
CA ALA A 752 45.87 0.51 7.64
C ALA A 752 45.38 -0.78 6.97
N ILE A 753 44.11 -1.10 7.16
CA ILE A 753 43.42 -2.17 6.44
C ILE A 753 43.15 -1.69 5.01
N THR A 754 43.55 -2.47 4.02
CA THR A 754 43.23 -2.23 2.61
C THR A 754 41.95 -2.95 2.21
N TYR A 755 40.95 -2.19 1.77
CA TYR A 755 39.69 -2.70 1.24
C TYR A 755 39.61 -2.40 -0.26
N LEU A 756 39.83 -3.40 -1.09
CA LEU A 756 39.93 -3.27 -2.53
C LEU A 756 38.71 -3.86 -3.25
N ASP A 757 38.02 -3.04 -4.02
CA ASP A 757 36.95 -3.47 -4.92
C ASP A 757 37.53 -3.80 -6.32
N GLU A 758 37.54 -5.08 -6.67
CA GLU A 758 38.04 -5.62 -7.93
C GLU A 758 36.88 -6.03 -8.88
N VAL A 759 35.68 -5.51 -8.68
CA VAL A 759 34.47 -5.87 -9.44
C VAL A 759 34.64 -5.72 -10.96
N HIS A 760 35.41 -4.73 -11.41
CA HIS A 760 35.71 -4.47 -12.83
C HIS A 760 37.03 -5.08 -13.31
N ALA A 761 37.64 -5.96 -12.50
CA ALA A 761 38.91 -6.58 -12.81
C ALA A 761 38.89 -8.12 -12.72
N VAL A 762 38.17 -8.68 -11.75
CA VAL A 762 38.08 -10.13 -11.58
C VAL A 762 37.58 -10.82 -12.85
N GLY A 763 38.21 -11.93 -13.20
CA GLY A 763 38.07 -12.67 -14.46
C GLY A 763 38.86 -12.10 -15.65
N MET A 764 39.19 -10.79 -15.64
CA MET A 764 39.76 -10.06 -16.78
C MET A 764 41.26 -9.77 -16.66
N TYR A 765 41.78 -9.64 -15.44
CA TYR A 765 43.19 -9.31 -15.19
C TYR A 765 43.85 -10.35 -14.29
N GLY A 766 45.18 -10.46 -14.39
CA GLY A 766 45.96 -11.52 -13.76
C GLY A 766 45.98 -12.83 -14.57
N SER A 767 46.93 -13.71 -14.26
CA SER A 767 47.12 -14.96 -14.99
C SER A 767 45.98 -15.97 -14.77
N HIS A 768 45.28 -15.90 -13.63
CA HIS A 768 44.13 -16.74 -13.30
C HIS A 768 42.82 -15.93 -13.22
N GLY A 769 42.84 -14.64 -13.56
CA GLY A 769 41.67 -13.79 -13.45
C GLY A 769 41.39 -13.31 -12.02
N GLY A 770 42.40 -13.25 -11.15
CA GLY A 770 42.28 -12.76 -9.79
C GLY A 770 42.07 -11.24 -9.68
N GLY A 771 42.37 -10.48 -10.73
CA GLY A 771 42.24 -9.02 -10.75
C GLY A 771 43.57 -8.29 -10.95
N ILE A 772 43.59 -6.99 -10.70
CA ILE A 772 44.80 -6.15 -10.82
C ILE A 772 45.79 -6.51 -9.72
N ALA A 773 45.34 -6.80 -8.50
CA ALA A 773 46.22 -7.23 -7.42
C ALA A 773 46.95 -8.54 -7.77
N GLU A 774 46.33 -9.45 -8.53
CA GLU A 774 47.03 -10.63 -9.06
C GLU A 774 48.07 -10.25 -10.11
N ARG A 775 47.68 -9.40 -11.07
CA ARG A 775 48.56 -8.94 -12.16
C ARG A 775 49.84 -8.29 -11.62
N GLU A 776 49.72 -7.53 -10.53
CA GLU A 776 50.82 -6.78 -9.92
C GLU A 776 51.52 -7.55 -8.79
N GLY A 777 51.07 -8.77 -8.46
CA GLY A 777 51.68 -9.57 -7.40
C GLY A 777 51.42 -9.06 -5.98
N LEU A 778 50.38 -8.24 -5.78
CA LEU A 778 50.08 -7.54 -4.53
C LEU A 778 48.95 -8.21 -3.71
N MET A 779 48.39 -9.33 -4.16
CA MET A 779 47.24 -9.98 -3.48
C MET A 779 47.47 -10.23 -1.99
N ASP A 780 48.68 -10.60 -1.58
CA ASP A 780 49.00 -10.89 -0.18
C ASP A 780 48.96 -9.63 0.69
N ARG A 781 49.28 -8.44 0.13
CA ARG A 781 49.25 -7.13 0.81
C ARG A 781 47.84 -6.54 0.93
N ILE A 782 46.88 -7.01 0.12
CA ILE A 782 45.48 -6.56 0.21
C ILE A 782 44.75 -7.29 1.33
N THR A 783 44.15 -6.57 2.27
CA THR A 783 43.49 -7.18 3.43
C THR A 783 42.14 -7.78 3.05
N VAL A 784 41.29 -7.04 2.33
CA VAL A 784 39.97 -7.48 1.88
C VAL A 784 39.85 -7.22 0.38
N ILE A 785 39.59 -8.28 -0.39
CA ILE A 785 39.27 -8.18 -1.81
C ILE A 785 37.77 -8.41 -1.97
N GLN A 786 37.07 -7.45 -2.58
CA GLN A 786 35.66 -7.58 -2.92
C GLN A 786 35.50 -7.79 -4.44
N GLY A 787 34.68 -8.77 -4.83
CA GLY A 787 34.42 -9.09 -6.23
C GLY A 787 32.95 -9.35 -6.55
N THR A 788 32.61 -9.36 -7.84
CA THR A 788 31.28 -9.71 -8.35
C THR A 788 31.32 -11.02 -9.11
N LEU A 789 30.19 -11.73 -9.16
CA LEU A 789 29.97 -12.87 -10.05
C LEU A 789 29.20 -12.45 -11.31
N SER A 790 28.78 -11.18 -11.41
CA SER A 790 27.83 -10.68 -12.43
C SER A 790 28.43 -9.94 -13.62
N LYS A 791 29.75 -9.91 -13.75
CA LYS A 791 30.46 -9.30 -14.88
C LYS A 791 31.20 -10.38 -15.67
N ALA A 792 32.53 -10.43 -15.58
CA ALA A 792 33.36 -11.40 -16.31
C ALA A 792 32.91 -12.85 -16.14
N PHE A 793 32.55 -13.25 -14.90
CA PHE A 793 32.05 -14.59 -14.60
C PHE A 793 30.63 -14.86 -15.15
N GLY A 794 29.83 -13.82 -15.42
CA GLY A 794 28.55 -13.95 -16.15
C GLY A 794 27.43 -14.69 -15.42
N VAL A 795 27.42 -14.67 -14.08
CA VAL A 795 26.38 -15.28 -13.20
C VAL A 795 25.77 -14.19 -12.29
N MET A 796 25.14 -14.54 -11.17
CA MET A 796 24.63 -13.60 -10.17
C MET A 796 25.33 -13.80 -8.83
N GLY A 797 25.72 -12.71 -8.18
CA GLY A 797 26.29 -12.75 -6.83
C GLY A 797 27.43 -11.77 -6.62
N GLY A 798 27.90 -11.70 -5.38
CA GLY A 798 29.13 -10.99 -5.00
C GLY A 798 29.82 -11.73 -3.86
N TYR A 799 31.04 -11.33 -3.55
CA TYR A 799 31.79 -11.95 -2.46
C TYR A 799 32.85 -11.01 -1.90
N ILE A 800 33.34 -11.34 -0.70
CA ILE A 800 34.63 -10.85 -0.18
C ILE A 800 35.58 -12.04 0.01
N ALA A 801 36.88 -11.82 -0.11
CA ALA A 801 37.94 -12.77 0.22
C ALA A 801 38.95 -12.09 1.17
N SER A 802 39.29 -12.75 2.27
CA SER A 802 40.16 -12.20 3.33
C SER A 802 40.66 -13.33 4.26
N SER A 803 41.26 -12.97 5.40
CA SER A 803 41.59 -13.92 6.45
C SER A 803 40.34 -14.61 6.99
N LYS A 804 40.51 -15.83 7.51
CA LYS A 804 39.42 -16.62 8.10
C LYS A 804 38.76 -15.85 9.23
N SER A 805 39.56 -15.19 10.07
CA SER A 805 39.08 -14.38 11.19
C SER A 805 38.21 -13.20 10.74
N LEU A 806 38.63 -12.45 9.72
CA LEU A 806 37.84 -11.32 9.22
C LEU A 806 36.53 -11.80 8.58
N VAL A 807 36.60 -12.84 7.74
CA VAL A 807 35.41 -13.46 7.15
C VAL A 807 34.45 -13.96 8.23
N ASP A 808 34.97 -14.52 9.33
CA ASP A 808 34.17 -14.99 10.45
C ASP A 808 33.46 -13.85 11.20
N VAL A 809 34.18 -12.74 11.41
CA VAL A 809 33.59 -11.52 12.01
C VAL A 809 32.44 -11.00 11.15
N ILE A 810 32.63 -10.91 9.83
CA ILE A 810 31.59 -10.43 8.91
C ILE A 810 30.40 -11.39 8.87
N ARG A 811 30.62 -12.71 8.71
CA ARG A 811 29.50 -13.67 8.64
C ARG A 811 28.70 -13.72 9.95
N SER A 812 29.33 -13.45 11.09
CA SER A 812 28.72 -13.54 12.42
C SER A 812 28.03 -12.27 12.88
N SER A 813 28.39 -11.11 12.30
CA SER A 813 27.92 -9.80 12.80
C SER A 813 27.14 -8.99 11.77
N ALA A 814 27.26 -9.31 10.47
CA ALA A 814 26.75 -8.43 9.44
C ALA A 814 25.28 -8.72 9.09
N PRO A 815 24.33 -7.80 9.35
CA PRO A 815 22.90 -8.06 9.15
C PRO A 815 22.54 -8.28 7.67
N GLY A 816 23.26 -7.61 6.75
CA GLY A 816 23.10 -7.79 5.31
C GLY A 816 23.54 -9.16 4.79
N PHE A 817 24.20 -9.98 5.62
CA PHE A 817 24.52 -11.37 5.35
C PHE A 817 23.57 -12.34 6.09
N ILE A 818 23.32 -12.09 7.37
CA ILE A 818 22.58 -13.01 8.26
C ILE A 818 21.09 -13.07 7.90
N PHE A 819 20.47 -11.92 7.63
CA PHE A 819 19.01 -11.79 7.47
C PHE A 819 18.56 -11.72 6.02
N THR A 820 19.31 -12.36 5.12
CA THR A 820 18.94 -12.51 3.70
C THR A 820 18.94 -13.98 3.29
N THR A 821 18.09 -14.32 2.33
CA THR A 821 18.09 -15.63 1.68
C THR A 821 19.47 -15.91 1.06
N ALA A 822 19.97 -17.13 1.24
CA ALA A 822 21.27 -17.54 0.72
C ALA A 822 21.26 -17.65 -0.81
N MET A 823 22.45 -17.70 -1.42
CA MET A 823 22.60 -17.92 -2.87
C MET A 823 22.00 -19.27 -3.30
N SER A 824 21.33 -19.31 -4.45
CA SER A 824 20.80 -20.57 -5.01
C SER A 824 21.95 -21.55 -5.28
N PRO A 825 21.79 -22.85 -4.95
CA PRO A 825 22.81 -23.88 -5.24
C PRO A 825 23.20 -23.93 -6.72
N VAL A 826 22.22 -23.77 -7.61
CA VAL A 826 22.44 -23.75 -9.07
C VAL A 826 23.29 -22.55 -9.49
N LEU A 827 23.03 -21.37 -8.91
CA LEU A 827 23.85 -20.18 -9.15
C LEU A 827 25.26 -20.36 -8.60
N ALA A 828 25.40 -20.94 -7.41
CA ALA A 828 26.70 -21.20 -6.79
C ALA A 828 27.55 -22.19 -7.61
N ALA A 829 26.95 -23.30 -8.06
CA ALA A 829 27.60 -24.27 -8.92
C ALA A 829 28.01 -23.67 -10.28
N THR A 830 27.13 -22.87 -10.89
CA THR A 830 27.41 -22.21 -12.18
C THR A 830 28.50 -21.15 -12.04
N ALA A 831 28.48 -20.37 -10.96
CA ALA A 831 29.52 -19.39 -10.66
C ALA A 831 30.86 -20.07 -10.43
N LYS A 832 30.90 -21.16 -9.65
CA LYS A 832 32.11 -21.96 -9.44
C LYS A 832 32.68 -22.47 -10.76
N ALA A 833 31.84 -23.06 -11.61
CA ALA A 833 32.27 -23.52 -12.94
C ALA A 833 32.87 -22.38 -13.78
N SER A 834 32.28 -21.18 -13.74
CA SER A 834 32.82 -20.02 -14.46
C SER A 834 34.15 -19.53 -13.88
N VAL A 835 34.29 -19.55 -12.56
CA VAL A 835 35.51 -19.15 -11.85
C VAL A 835 36.63 -20.13 -12.20
N GLU A 836 36.40 -21.44 -12.08
CA GLU A 836 37.41 -22.46 -12.41
C GLU A 836 37.81 -22.44 -13.89
N HIS A 837 36.86 -22.22 -14.81
CA HIS A 837 37.17 -22.05 -16.23
C HIS A 837 38.13 -20.88 -16.46
N LEU A 838 37.80 -19.68 -15.95
CA LEU A 838 38.63 -18.49 -16.12
C LEU A 838 39.94 -18.55 -15.34
N LYS A 839 40.03 -19.35 -14.28
CA LYS A 839 41.31 -19.67 -13.63
C LYS A 839 42.26 -20.42 -14.54
N SER A 840 41.74 -21.39 -15.30
CA SER A 840 42.53 -22.23 -16.21
C SER A 840 42.74 -21.64 -17.61
N SER A 841 41.84 -20.78 -18.09
CA SER A 841 41.86 -20.27 -19.47
C SER A 841 42.21 -18.79 -19.54
N ASN A 842 43.26 -18.47 -20.32
CA ASN A 842 43.64 -17.09 -20.66
C ASN A 842 43.08 -16.62 -22.01
N ILE A 843 42.49 -17.52 -22.81
CA ILE A 843 42.05 -17.24 -24.19
C ILE A 843 41.05 -16.07 -24.23
N GLU A 844 40.09 -16.06 -23.31
CA GLU A 844 39.06 -15.03 -23.23
C GLU A 844 39.66 -13.66 -22.88
N ARG A 845 40.62 -13.62 -21.95
CA ARG A 845 41.32 -12.39 -21.54
C ARG A 845 42.15 -11.81 -22.68
N GLU A 846 42.90 -12.65 -23.39
CA GLU A 846 43.71 -12.22 -24.53
C GLU A 846 42.85 -11.68 -25.66
N LYS A 847 41.76 -12.38 -26.01
CA LYS A 847 40.80 -11.91 -27.01
C LYS A 847 40.18 -10.58 -26.62
N GLN A 848 39.79 -10.41 -25.36
CA GLN A 848 39.27 -9.14 -24.87
C GLN A 848 40.28 -8.00 -25.05
N LYS A 849 41.54 -8.20 -24.67
CA LYS A 849 42.61 -7.20 -24.82
C LYS A 849 42.81 -6.82 -26.29
N GLN A 850 42.90 -7.81 -27.18
CA GLN A 850 43.04 -7.58 -28.63
C GLN A 850 41.87 -6.76 -29.20
N VAL A 851 40.63 -7.06 -28.79
CA VAL A 851 39.45 -6.31 -29.22
C VAL A 851 39.47 -4.88 -28.69
N VAL A 852 39.78 -4.68 -27.41
CA VAL A 852 39.87 -3.34 -26.80
C VAL A 852 40.94 -2.49 -27.48
N GLU A 853 42.13 -3.05 -27.74
CA GLU A 853 43.21 -2.36 -28.46
C GLU A 853 42.79 -1.97 -29.88
N LYS A 854 42.14 -2.89 -30.60
CA LYS A 854 41.62 -2.62 -31.95
C LYS A 854 40.62 -1.47 -31.94
N VAL A 855 39.68 -1.47 -30.99
CA VAL A 855 38.67 -0.40 -30.86
C VAL A 855 39.32 0.93 -30.50
N LYS A 856 40.28 0.97 -29.57
CA LYS A 856 41.02 2.21 -29.23
C LYS A 856 41.73 2.78 -30.45
N LYS A 857 42.49 1.96 -31.18
CA LYS A 857 43.20 2.37 -32.41
C LYS A 857 42.24 2.90 -33.48
N LEU A 858 41.08 2.27 -33.66
CA LEU A 858 40.07 2.74 -34.61
C LEU A 858 39.46 4.08 -34.19
N THR A 859 39.23 4.26 -32.88
CA THR A 859 38.63 5.49 -32.35
C THR A 859 39.59 6.67 -32.41
N GLU A 860 40.88 6.44 -32.14
CA GLU A 860 41.95 7.44 -32.29
C GLU A 860 42.09 7.88 -33.75
N LYS A 861 42.07 6.93 -34.71
CA LYS A 861 42.06 7.25 -36.15
C LYS A 861 40.84 8.03 -36.63
N CYS A 862 39.71 7.95 -35.93
CA CYS A 862 38.52 8.75 -36.25
C CYS A 862 38.50 10.11 -35.54
N ARG A 863 39.37 10.33 -34.55
CA ARG A 863 39.51 11.61 -33.82
C ARG A 863 40.59 12.51 -34.42
N ASN A 864 41.64 11.92 -34.96
CA ASN A 864 42.63 12.60 -35.81
C ASN A 864 42.10 12.74 -37.23
#